data_AF-A0A453KP01-F1
#
_entry.id   AF-A0A453KP01-F1
#
_cell.length_a   1.000
_cell.length_b   1.000
_cell.length_c   1.000
_cell.angle_alpha   90.00
_cell.angle_beta   90.00
_cell.angle_gamma   90.00
#
_symmetry.space_group_name_H-M   'P 1'
#
loop_
_entity.id
_entity.type
_entity.pdbx_description
1 polymer ?
#
loop_
_entity_poly.entity_id
_entity_poly.type
_entity_poly.pdbx_seq_one_letter_code
_entity_poly.pdbx_strand_id
1 'polypeptide(L)'
;MDSRRRPAGFLTQANALLRKNLCLQKRNLKTNIGITIFPILICVLLLVLQNIINNELDKPKYNCGCACVDTDMYGTCRKRECGVQYSTLEQVWSCAIPSPPRWPALIQVPQPQFRAVRTVSQPFDDLPDPSCRDSLSCPASVLITGKDRGFAESVAGGLFPVFAPTLNVTDYLDALSRIVVGSDTIPGYTQLVEPAFSSSDTLYLLQPQCVPFLSQTISYNARGIPLQLNIQCVEGVLLWRESTSVINDELLKGYIQRGGKTNEFIAGYDFLSSTEYGLGINVWYNSTYGGKTAFSFIAALRVPRLVNAVSNAYLKYIRGPGMEVLLEYVKDMPKVGTSYRFDLSSLISPLFFTWIVELLFPVMLTYLVYEKQQKLKIMMKMQGLKDGPYWMISYGYFFVLSVVYMTFFVIFGSLIGLNFFRVNNYGIQIVFFFVYINLQIAFAFFVASFFSSVKIATVIGYIYVFGSGLLGAFLFRFFIEDINFSRGWILVMEIVPGFSLYRGLYELGQYAFSGNAMGATGMMWENLKDPINGMRDILIVMTVEWALMLVLAFYLDQVSSIGGSVGNPLLFFRCLQKKYAPPLQSSFVQQNHKVAVDMEKADVAQERHVVEQLLMDSNANQAIICDNLRKVYPGKDGNPDKLAVRGLSLALPKGQCFGMLGPNGAGKTSFISMMVGLTKPTSGTAYAHGMDIRMDMDDIYTNMGVCPQHDLLWETLTGKEHLFFYARLKNLKGAALVKAVNDSLKSVTLFHGGVGDKQVGKYSGGMKRRLSVAISLIGDPKVVYMDEPSTGLDPASRNNLWNIVKEAKRNRAIILTSNYDSFPCPLMHLHHRLPCPPLYCI
;
A
#
# COMPACT_ATOMS: atom_id res chain seq x y z
N MET A 1 -34.11 -47.76 -17.40
CA MET A 1 -34.18 -46.28 -17.37
C MET A 1 -32.77 -45.75 -17.17
N ASP A 2 -32.15 -45.35 -18.27
CA ASP A 2 -30.74 -44.94 -18.34
C ASP A 2 -30.62 -43.46 -17.90
N SER A 3 -30.55 -43.19 -16.59
CA SER A 3 -30.39 -41.83 -16.08
C SER A 3 -28.91 -41.43 -16.05
N ARG A 4 -28.33 -41.13 -17.22
CA ARG A 4 -27.08 -40.35 -17.27
C ARG A 4 -27.37 -38.96 -16.69
N ARG A 5 -27.11 -38.77 -15.39
CA ARG A 5 -27.21 -37.45 -14.76
C ARG A 5 -26.15 -36.56 -15.41
N ARG A 6 -26.60 -35.53 -16.13
CA ARG A 6 -25.70 -34.56 -16.75
C ARG A 6 -24.88 -33.85 -15.67
N PRO A 7 -23.59 -33.56 -15.94
CA PRO A 7 -22.75 -32.80 -15.02
C PRO A 7 -23.40 -31.44 -14.71
N ALA A 8 -23.15 -30.92 -13.50
CA ALA A 8 -23.70 -29.62 -13.10
C ALA A 8 -23.16 -28.51 -14.01
N GLY A 9 -24.05 -27.71 -14.58
CA GLY A 9 -23.65 -26.53 -15.36
C GLY A 9 -23.00 -25.46 -14.48
N PHE A 10 -22.20 -24.60 -15.11
CA PHE A 10 -21.47 -23.49 -14.47
C PHE A 10 -22.34 -22.68 -13.48
N LEU A 11 -23.54 -22.27 -13.91
CA LEU A 11 -24.48 -21.49 -13.10
C LEU A 11 -24.98 -22.26 -11.85
N THR A 12 -25.11 -23.59 -11.96
CA THR A 12 -25.58 -24.43 -10.86
C THR A 12 -24.48 -24.57 -9.80
N GLN A 13 -23.24 -24.81 -10.22
CA GLN A 13 -22.08 -24.79 -9.33
C GLN A 13 -21.92 -23.41 -8.68
N ALA A 14 -22.16 -22.35 -9.45
CA ALA A 14 -22.04 -21.01 -8.93
C ALA A 14 -23.07 -20.66 -7.87
N ASN A 15 -24.33 -21.00 -8.11
CA ASN A 15 -25.39 -20.83 -7.11
C ASN A 15 -25.12 -21.66 -5.84
N ALA A 16 -24.53 -22.86 -5.96
CA ALA A 16 -24.17 -23.68 -4.80
C ALA A 16 -23.13 -23.00 -3.91
N LEU A 17 -22.05 -22.49 -4.51
CA LEU A 17 -21.00 -21.74 -3.82
C LEU A 17 -21.51 -20.41 -3.24
N LEU A 18 -22.33 -19.67 -4.00
CA LEU A 18 -22.93 -18.43 -3.52
C LEU A 18 -23.76 -18.66 -2.25
N ARG A 19 -24.61 -19.69 -2.23
CA ARG A 19 -25.41 -20.05 -1.05
C ARG A 19 -24.55 -20.45 0.14
N LYS A 20 -23.46 -21.21 -0.09
CA LYS A 20 -22.48 -21.55 0.95
C LYS A 20 -21.88 -20.28 1.55
N ASN A 21 -21.40 -19.37 0.70
CA ASN A 21 -20.83 -18.09 1.12
C ASN A 21 -21.86 -17.26 1.92
N LEU A 22 -23.09 -17.13 1.43
CA LEU A 22 -24.16 -16.40 2.13
C LEU A 22 -24.48 -16.98 3.51
N CYS A 23 -24.51 -18.31 3.66
CA CYS A 23 -24.67 -18.96 4.97
C CYS A 23 -23.54 -18.61 5.94
N LEU A 24 -22.29 -18.64 5.47
CA LEU A 24 -21.13 -18.23 6.28
C LEU A 24 -21.23 -16.75 6.68
N GLN A 25 -21.62 -15.88 5.74
CA GLN A 25 -21.73 -14.44 6.01
C GLN A 25 -22.83 -14.10 7.00
N LYS A 26 -24.00 -14.74 6.90
CA LYS A 26 -25.08 -14.52 7.85
C LYS A 26 -24.66 -14.85 9.29
N ARG A 27 -23.76 -15.82 9.47
CA ARG A 27 -23.22 -16.19 10.79
C ARG A 27 -22.10 -15.25 11.25
N ASN A 28 -21.29 -14.76 10.33
CA ASN A 28 -20.24 -13.77 10.59
C ASN A 28 -20.76 -12.32 10.51
N LEU A 29 -22.08 -12.11 10.59
CA LEU A 29 -22.70 -10.80 10.43
C LEU A 29 -22.13 -9.77 11.41
N LYS A 30 -21.89 -10.15 12.68
CA LYS A 30 -21.27 -9.24 13.67
C LYS A 30 -19.89 -8.77 13.24
N THR A 31 -19.06 -9.68 12.72
CA THR A 31 -17.71 -9.36 12.23
C THR A 31 -17.77 -8.48 10.99
N ASN A 32 -18.66 -8.79 10.04
CA ASN A 32 -18.86 -7.99 8.84
C ASN A 32 -19.36 -6.58 9.18
N ILE A 33 -20.33 -6.47 10.09
CA ILE A 33 -20.82 -5.20 10.62
C ILE A 33 -19.66 -4.43 11.26
N GLY A 34 -18.86 -5.08 12.10
CA GLY A 34 -17.69 -4.47 12.74
C GLY A 34 -16.69 -3.90 11.74
N ILE A 35 -16.37 -4.66 10.68
CA ILE A 35 -15.49 -4.21 9.59
C ILE A 35 -16.10 -3.00 8.87
N THR A 36 -17.39 -3.03 8.55
CA THR A 36 -18.07 -1.92 7.85
C THR A 36 -18.27 -0.66 8.71
N ILE A 37 -18.35 -0.80 10.04
CA ILE A 37 -18.49 0.34 10.97
C ILE A 37 -17.14 1.02 11.24
N PHE A 38 -16.03 0.29 11.11
CA PHE A 38 -14.70 0.82 11.44
C PHE A 38 -14.33 2.14 10.71
N PRO A 39 -14.59 2.30 9.40
CA PRO A 39 -14.37 3.58 8.72
C PRO A 39 -15.17 4.75 9.32
N ILE A 40 -16.39 4.47 9.78
CA ILE A 40 -17.26 5.48 10.39
C ILE A 40 -16.62 5.98 11.68
N LEU A 41 -16.09 5.07 12.51
CA LEU A 41 -15.45 5.42 13.77
C LEU A 41 -14.22 6.32 13.55
N ILE A 42 -13.41 6.06 12.52
CA ILE A 42 -12.29 6.93 12.16
C ILE A 42 -12.78 8.27 11.60
N CYS A 43 -13.80 8.29 10.74
CA CYS A 43 -14.34 9.56 10.22
C CYS A 43 -14.88 10.44 11.36
N VAL A 44 -15.55 9.84 12.35
CA VAL A 44 -16.01 10.53 13.56
C VAL A 44 -14.82 11.06 14.38
N LEU A 45 -13.77 10.25 14.56
CA LEU A 45 -12.54 10.68 15.24
C LEU A 45 -11.90 11.89 14.55
N LEU A 46 -11.78 11.84 13.21
CA LEU A 46 -11.23 12.94 12.43
C LEU A 46 -12.08 14.21 12.55
N LEU A 47 -13.41 14.09 12.58
CA LEU A 47 -14.30 15.23 12.79
C LEU A 47 -14.15 15.82 14.20
N VAL A 48 -14.07 14.98 15.24
CA VAL A 48 -13.86 15.45 16.61
C VAL A 48 -12.55 16.21 16.70
N LEU A 49 -11.48 15.68 16.11
CA LEU A 49 -10.17 16.32 16.08
C LEU A 49 -10.20 17.63 15.29
N GLN A 50 -10.88 17.66 14.14
CA GLN A 50 -11.09 18.86 13.33
C GLN A 50 -11.85 19.94 14.11
N ASN A 51 -12.88 19.56 14.87
CA ASN A 51 -13.67 20.49 15.68
C ASN A 51 -12.84 21.08 16.84
N ILE A 52 -11.99 20.28 17.47
CA ILE A 52 -11.03 20.75 18.48
C ILE A 52 -10.07 21.78 17.88
N ILE A 53 -9.53 21.51 16.69
CA ILE A 53 -8.63 22.43 15.98
C ILE A 53 -9.36 23.73 15.60
N ASN A 54 -10.56 23.64 15.05
CA ASN A 54 -11.35 24.82 14.68
C ASN A 54 -11.61 25.70 15.91
N ASN A 55 -12.00 25.12 17.03
CA ASN A 55 -12.24 25.86 18.27
C ASN A 55 -10.98 26.56 18.81
N GLU A 56 -9.80 25.99 18.57
CA GLU A 56 -8.51 26.65 18.89
C GLU A 56 -8.17 27.78 17.90
N LEU A 57 -8.45 27.60 16.61
CA LEU A 57 -8.17 28.58 15.56
C LEU A 57 -9.18 29.73 15.51
N ASP A 58 -10.40 29.53 16.01
CA ASP A 58 -11.43 30.57 16.09
C ASP A 58 -11.19 31.58 17.24
N LYS A 59 -10.18 31.32 18.08
CA LYS A 59 -9.76 32.26 19.13
C LYS A 59 -9.40 33.63 18.52
N PRO A 60 -9.70 34.75 19.21
CA PRO A 60 -9.54 36.10 18.66
C PRO A 60 -8.11 36.42 18.24
N LYS A 61 -7.10 35.75 18.80
CA LYS A 61 -5.68 35.88 18.43
C LYS A 61 -5.41 35.60 16.94
N TYR A 62 -6.17 34.72 16.30
CA TYR A 62 -5.95 34.31 14.90
C TYR A 62 -6.89 35.02 13.90
N ASN A 63 -7.84 35.81 14.40
CA ASN A 63 -8.83 36.53 13.61
C ASN A 63 -8.48 38.01 13.53
N CYS A 64 -8.85 38.65 12.41
CA CYS A 64 -8.63 40.07 12.21
C CYS A 64 -9.38 40.86 13.29
N GLY A 65 -8.70 41.83 13.90
CA GLY A 65 -9.28 42.68 14.93
C GLY A 65 -10.36 43.61 14.36
N CYS A 66 -11.44 43.78 15.11
CA CYS A 66 -12.59 44.58 14.70
C CYS A 66 -13.05 45.52 15.81
N ALA A 67 -13.14 46.81 15.49
CA ALA A 67 -13.68 47.83 16.37
C ALA A 67 -15.11 48.21 15.97
N CYS A 68 -15.88 48.69 16.95
CA CYS A 68 -17.17 49.29 16.66
C CYS A 68 -16.98 50.72 16.19
N VAL A 69 -17.51 51.05 15.02
CA VAL A 69 -17.40 52.41 14.43
C VAL A 69 -18.71 53.19 14.61
N ASP A 70 -19.84 52.50 14.85
CA ASP A 70 -21.15 53.13 15.07
C ASP A 70 -21.89 52.43 16.22
N THR A 71 -22.30 53.19 17.24
CA THR A 71 -22.98 52.70 18.44
C THR A 71 -24.32 53.38 18.64
N ASP A 72 -25.32 52.60 19.05
CA ASP A 72 -26.66 53.11 19.35
C ASP A 72 -26.73 53.92 20.64
N MET A 73 -27.84 54.65 20.82
CA MET A 73 -28.14 55.37 22.07
C MET A 73 -28.14 54.44 23.32
N TYR A 74 -28.23 53.12 23.13
CA TYR A 74 -28.15 52.11 24.18
C TYR A 74 -26.77 51.43 24.30
N GLY A 75 -25.75 51.89 23.57
CA GLY A 75 -24.38 51.36 23.62
C GLY A 75 -24.15 50.07 22.81
N THR A 76 -25.14 49.57 22.07
CA THR A 76 -25.00 48.40 21.19
C THR A 76 -24.34 48.77 19.86
N CYS A 77 -23.34 47.99 19.44
CA CYS A 77 -22.60 48.22 18.19
C CYS A 77 -23.46 47.94 16.95
N ARG A 78 -23.76 48.96 16.13
CA ARG A 78 -24.46 48.80 14.85
C ARG A 78 -23.54 48.42 13.71
N LYS A 79 -22.35 49.02 13.65
CA LYS A 79 -21.41 48.79 12.56
C LYS A 79 -20.03 48.46 13.12
N ARG A 80 -19.57 47.25 12.81
CA ARG A 80 -18.25 46.76 13.19
C ARG A 80 -17.36 46.75 11.96
N GLU A 81 -16.24 47.45 12.01
CA GLU A 81 -15.24 47.45 10.94
C GLU A 81 -14.01 46.68 11.41
N CYS A 82 -13.57 45.74 10.57
CA CYS A 82 -12.39 44.91 10.81
C CYS A 82 -11.24 45.41 9.96
N GLY A 83 -10.06 45.52 10.54
CA GLY A 83 -8.90 46.02 9.80
C GLY A 83 -7.62 45.98 10.60
N VAL A 84 -6.50 46.15 9.89
CA VAL A 84 -5.14 46.19 10.45
C VAL A 84 -5.03 47.21 11.60
N GLN A 85 -5.78 48.31 11.52
CA GLN A 85 -5.79 49.41 12.51
C GLN A 85 -6.32 48.98 13.89
N TYR A 86 -7.16 47.94 13.93
CA TYR A 86 -7.78 47.42 15.16
C TYR A 86 -7.20 46.05 15.56
N SER A 87 -6.09 45.64 14.95
CA SER A 87 -5.49 44.32 15.07
C SER A 87 -4.13 44.38 15.75
N THR A 88 -3.81 43.38 16.57
CA THR A 88 -2.45 43.18 17.10
C THR A 88 -1.51 42.60 16.03
N LEU A 89 -0.20 42.65 16.24
CA LEU A 89 0.81 42.11 15.30
C LEU A 89 0.54 40.65 14.88
N GLU A 90 -0.06 39.86 15.77
CA GLU A 90 -0.46 38.47 15.50
C GLU A 90 -1.77 38.36 14.69
N GLN A 91 -2.72 39.28 14.89
CA GLN A 91 -4.00 39.30 14.19
C GLN A 91 -3.92 39.88 12.76
N VAL A 92 -2.96 40.77 12.51
CA VAL A 92 -2.76 41.45 11.22
C VAL A 92 -2.61 40.47 10.05
N TRP A 93 -2.14 39.26 10.32
CA TRP A 93 -1.93 38.21 9.32
C TRP A 93 -3.24 37.74 8.66
N SER A 94 -4.36 37.73 9.38
CA SER A 94 -5.67 37.31 8.85
C SER A 94 -6.51 38.45 8.26
N CYS A 95 -6.04 39.68 8.33
CA CYS A 95 -6.75 40.85 7.80
C CYS A 95 -6.60 41.01 6.28
N ALA A 96 -7.63 41.58 5.64
CA ALA A 96 -7.56 42.05 4.26
C ALA A 96 -6.71 43.32 4.16
N ILE A 97 -5.85 43.38 3.15
CA ILE A 97 -4.94 44.51 2.90
C ILE A 97 -5.03 44.90 1.43
N PRO A 98 -6.02 45.74 1.06
CA PRO A 98 -6.24 46.13 -0.33
C PRO A 98 -5.16 47.09 -0.85
N SER A 99 -4.50 47.83 0.03
CA SER A 99 -3.31 48.61 -0.31
C SER A 99 -2.25 48.40 0.76
N PRO A 100 -1.23 47.58 0.51
CA PRO A 100 -0.10 47.44 1.43
C PRO A 100 0.71 48.76 1.57
N PRO A 101 1.39 48.99 2.69
CA PRO A 101 2.31 50.13 2.87
C PRO A 101 3.56 50.01 1.99
N ARG A 102 4.24 51.14 1.75
CA ARG A 102 5.54 51.19 1.06
C ARG A 102 6.63 51.29 2.12
N TRP A 103 7.54 50.32 2.14
CA TRP A 103 8.64 50.30 3.12
C TRP A 103 9.98 50.57 2.45
N PRO A 104 10.86 51.38 3.06
CA PRO A 104 12.24 51.52 2.58
C PRO A 104 12.93 50.16 2.47
N ALA A 105 13.78 50.01 1.46
CA ALA A 105 14.58 48.80 1.31
C ALA A 105 15.74 48.80 2.31
N LEU A 106 15.79 47.81 3.19
CA LEU A 106 16.80 47.68 4.25
C LEU A 106 17.77 46.53 3.98
N ILE A 107 19.00 46.67 4.48
CA ILE A 107 19.97 45.58 4.61
C ILE A 107 19.83 44.92 5.98
N GLN A 108 20.04 43.60 6.06
CA GLN A 108 20.24 42.97 7.35
C GLN A 108 21.63 43.31 7.91
N VAL A 109 21.65 43.95 9.07
CA VAL A 109 22.89 44.20 9.81
C VAL A 109 22.97 43.24 11.00
N PRO A 110 24.11 42.57 11.24
CA PRO A 110 24.28 41.77 12.44
C PRO A 110 24.19 42.61 13.72
N GLN A 111 23.61 42.02 14.77
CA GLN A 111 23.60 42.65 16.09
C GLN A 111 25.04 42.93 16.55
N PRO A 112 25.30 44.04 17.27
CA PRO A 112 26.66 44.43 17.66
C PRO A 112 27.47 43.32 18.36
N GLN A 113 26.81 42.50 19.17
CA GLN A 113 27.40 41.37 19.89
C GLN A 113 27.83 40.18 19.00
N PHE A 114 27.32 40.08 17.77
CA PHE A 114 27.60 39.00 16.83
C PHE A 114 28.44 39.43 15.62
N ARG A 115 28.70 40.73 15.44
CA ARG A 115 29.53 41.25 14.32
C ARG A 115 30.91 40.62 14.30
N ALA A 116 31.37 40.17 13.13
CA ALA A 116 32.62 39.43 12.95
C ALA A 116 33.84 40.13 13.59
N VAL A 117 34.62 39.36 14.34
CA VAL A 117 35.88 39.79 14.99
C VAL A 117 36.93 38.70 14.84
N ARG A 118 38.19 39.02 15.05
CA ARG A 118 39.27 38.03 15.02
C ARG A 118 39.06 36.95 16.10
N THR A 119 39.07 35.69 15.69
CA THR A 119 38.89 34.53 16.60
C THR A 119 39.90 33.42 16.26
N VAL A 120 40.02 32.42 17.14
CA VAL A 120 40.89 31.25 16.89
C VAL A 120 40.45 30.48 15.63
N SER A 121 39.14 30.43 15.35
CA SER A 121 38.58 29.78 14.16
C SER A 121 38.65 30.63 12.90
N GLN A 122 38.79 31.96 13.04
CA GLN A 122 38.93 32.94 11.96
C GLN A 122 40.06 33.94 12.30
N PRO A 123 41.33 33.56 12.09
CA PRO A 123 42.48 34.31 12.55
C PRO A 123 42.92 35.42 11.58
N PHE A 124 42.03 35.89 10.69
CA PHE A 124 42.39 36.92 9.72
C PHE A 124 42.66 38.27 10.44
N ASP A 125 43.81 38.88 10.14
CA ASP A 125 44.26 40.12 10.80
C ASP A 125 43.48 41.37 10.36
N ASP A 126 42.74 41.28 9.27
CA ASP A 126 41.86 42.34 8.77
C ASP A 126 40.50 42.39 9.50
N LEU A 127 40.22 41.40 10.37
CA LEU A 127 39.05 41.41 11.25
C LEU A 127 39.28 42.29 12.49
N PRO A 128 38.25 42.99 12.99
CA PRO A 128 38.33 43.81 14.20
C PRO A 128 38.75 43.02 15.45
N ASP A 129 39.35 43.72 16.41
CA ASP A 129 39.71 43.13 17.71
C ASP A 129 38.44 42.73 18.49
N PRO A 130 38.42 41.55 19.16
CA PRO A 130 37.25 41.09 19.90
C PRO A 130 36.74 42.05 20.99
N SER A 131 37.59 42.95 21.51
CA SER A 131 37.19 43.97 22.50
C SER A 131 36.09 44.91 22.00
N CYS A 132 35.94 45.09 20.68
CA CYS A 132 34.88 45.95 20.12
C CYS A 132 33.46 45.41 20.39
N ARG A 133 33.32 44.11 20.68
CA ARG A 133 32.02 43.51 21.03
C ARG A 133 31.58 43.91 22.42
N ASP A 134 32.54 44.04 23.34
CA ASP A 134 32.29 44.44 24.71
C ASP A 134 31.85 45.91 24.77
N SER A 135 32.38 46.76 23.87
CA SER A 135 31.96 48.16 23.69
C SER A 135 30.79 48.36 22.71
N LEU A 136 30.25 47.29 22.12
CA LEU A 136 29.21 47.30 21.08
C LEU A 136 29.52 48.21 19.87
N SER A 137 30.80 48.46 19.61
CA SER A 137 31.29 49.40 18.60
C SER A 137 31.92 48.72 17.39
N CYS A 138 31.82 47.39 17.29
CA CYS A 138 32.39 46.67 16.14
C CYS A 138 31.81 47.17 14.81
N PRO A 139 32.65 47.35 13.78
CA PRO A 139 32.16 47.59 12.43
C PRO A 139 31.41 46.35 11.92
N ALA A 140 30.62 46.55 10.87
CA ALA A 140 29.89 45.48 10.21
C ALA A 140 30.61 45.08 8.92
N SER A 141 31.08 43.85 8.85
CA SER A 141 31.96 43.37 7.78
C SER A 141 31.20 42.74 6.61
N VAL A 142 31.72 42.94 5.40
CA VAL A 142 31.28 42.33 4.14
C VAL A 142 32.47 41.62 3.51
N LEU A 143 32.30 40.37 3.09
CA LEU A 143 33.33 39.61 2.41
C LEU A 143 33.24 39.84 0.89
N ILE A 144 34.37 40.07 0.22
CA ILE A 144 34.43 40.27 -1.23
C ILE A 144 35.48 39.38 -1.88
N THR A 145 35.19 38.89 -3.08
CA THR A 145 36.16 38.18 -3.94
C THR A 145 35.88 38.49 -5.41
N GLY A 146 36.85 38.26 -6.29
CA GLY A 146 36.69 38.51 -7.71
C GLY A 146 37.90 38.05 -8.52
N LYS A 147 37.73 37.97 -9.84
CA LYS A 147 38.81 37.55 -10.75
C LYS A 147 39.91 38.61 -10.84
N ASP A 148 39.50 39.88 -10.90
CA ASP A 148 40.36 41.05 -10.81
C ASP A 148 40.10 41.75 -9.48
N ARG A 149 41.14 41.78 -8.64
CA ARG A 149 41.08 42.40 -7.32
C ARG A 149 40.86 43.91 -7.38
N GLY A 150 41.52 44.61 -8.30
CA GLY A 150 41.41 46.06 -8.42
C GLY A 150 40.01 46.49 -8.87
N PHE A 151 39.43 45.76 -9.83
CA PHE A 151 38.05 45.95 -10.25
C PHE A 151 37.07 45.68 -9.10
N ALA A 152 37.17 44.52 -8.45
CA ALA A 152 36.25 44.13 -7.39
C ALA A 152 36.33 45.04 -6.16
N GLU A 153 37.52 45.46 -5.74
CA GLU A 153 37.69 46.44 -4.64
C GLU A 153 37.17 47.82 -5.03
N SER A 154 37.35 48.26 -6.29
CA SER A 154 36.81 49.54 -6.78
C SER A 154 35.29 49.57 -6.81
N VAL A 155 34.67 48.50 -7.31
CA VAL A 155 33.21 48.36 -7.31
C VAL A 155 32.69 48.19 -5.88
N ALA A 156 33.31 47.34 -5.07
CA ALA A 156 32.91 47.14 -3.68
C ALA A 156 33.04 48.42 -2.84
N GLY A 157 34.05 49.25 -3.10
CA GLY A 157 34.22 50.56 -2.45
C GLY A 157 33.04 51.51 -2.64
N GLY A 158 32.23 51.30 -3.69
CA GLY A 158 30.99 52.05 -3.93
C GLY A 158 29.75 51.49 -3.22
N LEU A 159 29.85 50.38 -2.49
CA LEU A 159 28.70 49.76 -1.79
C LEU A 159 28.12 50.66 -0.70
N PHE A 160 28.98 51.39 0.01
CA PHE A 160 28.61 52.29 1.10
C PHE A 160 29.06 53.72 0.74
N PRO A 161 28.19 54.55 0.14
CA PRO A 161 28.57 55.91 -0.23
C PRO A 161 28.72 56.81 1.01
N VAL A 162 29.73 57.69 1.00
CA VAL A 162 29.91 58.74 2.03
C VAL A 162 28.81 59.80 1.86
N PHE A 163 28.05 60.07 2.91
CA PHE A 163 26.93 61.02 2.89
C PHE A 163 27.14 62.15 3.90
N ALA A 164 26.89 63.40 3.48
CA ALA A 164 27.05 64.62 4.28
C ALA A 164 25.71 65.14 4.86
N PRO A 165 25.70 65.90 5.97
CA PRO A 165 24.65 65.82 7.01
C PRO A 165 23.40 66.69 6.79
N THR A 166 22.93 66.91 5.56
CA THR A 166 21.67 67.65 5.34
C THR A 166 20.62 66.78 4.65
N LEU A 167 20.10 65.82 5.41
CA LEU A 167 18.85 65.13 5.08
C LEU A 167 17.68 66.11 5.25
N ASN A 168 17.33 66.83 4.18
CA ASN A 168 16.08 67.58 4.11
C ASN A 168 14.93 66.59 3.83
N VAL A 169 14.38 66.01 4.90
CA VAL A 169 13.36 64.95 4.81
C VAL A 169 11.99 65.57 4.55
N THR A 170 11.73 65.96 3.30
CA THR A 170 10.35 66.23 2.83
C THR A 170 9.66 64.94 2.39
N ASP A 171 10.42 63.99 1.81
CA ASP A 171 10.02 62.62 1.54
C ASP A 171 11.07 61.64 2.10
N TYR A 172 10.67 60.83 3.09
CA TYR A 172 11.56 59.87 3.75
C TYR A 172 11.95 58.69 2.84
N LEU A 173 11.11 58.33 1.85
CA LEU A 173 11.39 57.21 0.94
C LEU A 173 12.51 57.59 -0.03
N ASP A 174 12.44 58.76 -0.66
CA ASP A 174 13.51 59.29 -1.52
C ASP A 174 14.81 59.42 -0.73
N ALA A 175 14.73 60.00 0.48
CA ALA A 175 15.90 60.23 1.30
C ALA A 175 16.60 58.93 1.72
N LEU A 176 15.85 57.92 2.18
CA LEU A 176 16.40 56.61 2.55
C LEU A 176 16.85 55.78 1.33
N SER A 177 16.33 56.05 0.13
CA SER A 177 16.74 55.35 -1.10
C SER A 177 18.20 55.65 -1.48
N ARG A 178 18.67 56.87 -1.20
CA ARG A 178 20.00 57.41 -1.53
C ARG A 178 21.09 57.00 -0.55
N ILE A 179 20.72 56.53 0.64
CA ILE A 179 21.65 56.10 1.70
C ILE A 179 21.48 54.63 2.04
N VAL A 180 22.57 53.93 2.33
CA VAL A 180 22.49 52.49 2.62
C VAL A 180 22.15 52.29 4.10
N VAL A 181 20.88 51.96 4.37
CA VAL A 181 20.37 51.73 5.72
C VAL A 181 20.07 50.26 5.94
N GLY A 182 20.29 49.79 7.15
CA GLY A 182 19.92 48.46 7.59
C GLY A 182 19.39 48.41 9.01
N SER A 183 18.99 47.22 9.44
CA SER A 183 18.51 46.96 10.80
C SER A 183 18.97 45.58 11.25
N ASP A 184 19.09 45.38 12.56
CA ASP A 184 19.37 44.11 13.21
C ASP A 184 18.11 43.36 13.65
N THR A 185 16.94 43.97 13.50
CA THR A 185 15.65 43.31 13.76
C THR A 185 15.46 42.10 12.84
N ILE A 186 14.78 41.07 13.35
CA ILE A 186 14.48 39.86 12.57
C ILE A 186 13.44 40.23 11.50
N PRO A 187 13.73 40.05 10.19
CA PRO A 187 12.79 40.34 9.13
C PRO A 187 11.59 39.38 9.18
N GLY A 188 10.40 39.89 8.84
CA GLY A 188 9.21 39.05 8.64
C GLY A 188 9.26 38.25 7.33
N TYR A 189 8.25 37.43 7.08
CA TYR A 189 8.09 36.72 5.80
C TYR A 189 7.33 37.52 4.74
N THR A 190 6.59 38.53 5.17
CA THR A 190 5.84 39.46 4.33
C THR A 190 6.16 40.87 4.76
N GLN A 191 6.13 41.82 3.83
CA GLN A 191 6.37 43.23 4.09
C GLN A 191 5.10 44.00 4.47
N LEU A 192 4.13 43.31 5.08
CA LEU A 192 2.95 43.91 5.68
C LEU A 192 3.31 44.96 6.74
N VAL A 193 4.17 44.57 7.67
CA VAL A 193 4.73 45.40 8.73
C VAL A 193 6.21 45.09 8.76
N GLU A 194 7.06 46.10 8.57
CA GLU A 194 8.50 45.94 8.69
C GLU A 194 8.91 46.16 10.16
N PRO A 195 9.40 45.12 10.86
CA PRO A 195 9.70 45.18 12.29
C PRO A 195 10.63 46.34 12.67
N ALA A 196 11.61 46.64 11.81
CA ALA A 196 12.58 47.73 11.99
C ALA A 196 11.95 49.12 12.18
N PHE A 197 10.69 49.29 11.76
CA PHE A 197 9.98 50.56 11.88
C PHE A 197 8.84 50.51 12.92
N SER A 198 8.57 49.36 13.55
CA SER A 198 7.40 49.17 14.42
C SER A 198 7.71 49.32 15.91
N SER A 199 8.91 48.94 16.32
CA SER A 199 9.55 49.23 17.59
C SER A 199 10.47 50.42 17.39
N SER A 200 10.70 51.26 18.40
CA SER A 200 11.64 52.39 18.38
C SER A 200 13.10 51.93 18.29
N ASP A 201 13.40 51.02 17.39
CA ASP A 201 14.67 50.36 17.20
C ASP A 201 15.61 51.24 16.36
N THR A 202 16.90 51.00 16.54
CA THR A 202 17.94 51.76 15.87
C THR A 202 18.12 51.27 14.43
N LEU A 203 18.01 52.19 13.48
CA LEU A 203 18.42 51.98 12.11
C LEU A 203 19.92 52.26 11.96
N TYR A 204 20.62 51.40 11.25
CA TYR A 204 22.04 51.55 11.01
C TYR A 204 22.30 52.15 9.64
N LEU A 205 22.90 53.34 9.62
CA LEU A 205 23.45 53.95 8.40
C LEU A 205 24.85 53.36 8.15
N LEU A 206 25.01 52.62 7.05
CA LEU A 206 26.29 52.01 6.69
C LEU A 206 27.14 53.01 5.89
N GLN A 207 28.30 53.37 6.45
CA GLN A 207 29.28 54.26 5.82
C GLN A 207 30.69 53.66 5.92
N PRO A 208 31.61 54.00 5.01
CA PRO A 208 32.98 53.51 5.08
C PRO A 208 33.75 54.12 6.26
N GLN A 209 33.39 55.34 6.68
CA GLN A 209 33.90 56.00 7.88
C GLN A 209 32.76 56.80 8.53
N CYS A 210 32.57 56.64 9.83
CA CYS A 210 31.53 57.36 10.55
C CYS A 210 32.03 58.71 11.06
N VAL A 211 31.22 59.75 10.85
CA VAL A 211 31.44 61.05 11.52
C VAL A 211 30.83 60.98 12.93
N PRO A 212 31.55 61.41 13.98
CA PRO A 212 30.98 61.42 15.34
C PRO A 212 29.78 62.39 15.41
N PHE A 213 28.73 61.98 16.14
CA PHE A 213 27.48 62.73 16.42
C PHE A 213 26.37 62.77 15.35
N LEU A 214 26.34 61.84 14.39
CA LEU A 214 25.17 61.71 13.50
C LEU A 214 24.08 60.80 14.13
N SER A 215 23.41 61.27 15.18
CA SER A 215 22.15 60.67 15.66
C SER A 215 20.99 61.59 15.32
N GLN A 216 20.23 61.22 14.30
CA GLN A 216 19.09 62.01 13.84
C GLN A 216 17.80 61.23 14.06
N THR A 217 16.85 61.84 14.76
CA THR A 217 15.50 61.28 14.93
C THR A 217 14.61 61.74 13.79
N ILE A 218 14.17 60.82 12.93
CA ILE A 218 13.19 61.14 11.89
C ILE A 218 11.80 60.75 12.42
N SER A 219 10.90 61.71 12.48
CA SER A 219 9.48 61.45 12.76
C SER A 219 8.72 61.30 11.45
N TYR A 220 8.00 60.20 11.29
CA TYR A 220 7.13 60.01 10.12
C TYR A 220 5.83 59.32 10.52
N ASN A 221 4.77 59.57 9.74
CA ASN A 221 3.44 59.08 10.03
C ASN A 221 3.03 57.99 9.04
N ALA A 222 3.17 56.73 9.43
CA ALA A 222 2.72 55.59 8.63
C ALA A 222 1.22 55.36 8.85
N ARG A 223 0.36 56.00 8.04
CA ARG A 223 -1.12 55.85 8.11
C ARG A 223 -1.73 56.04 9.51
N GLY A 224 -1.32 57.09 10.21
CA GLY A 224 -1.86 57.45 11.54
C GLY A 224 -1.03 56.96 12.72
N ILE A 225 0.08 56.23 12.49
CA ILE A 225 1.03 55.83 13.52
C ILE A 225 2.25 56.76 13.49
N PRO A 226 2.48 57.60 14.51
CA PRO A 226 3.70 58.38 14.63
C PRO A 226 4.86 57.47 15.01
N LEU A 227 5.85 57.36 14.13
CA LEU A 227 7.04 56.54 14.33
C LEU A 227 8.26 57.44 14.47
N GLN A 228 9.07 57.21 15.49
CA GLN A 228 10.36 57.87 15.71
C GLN A 228 11.48 56.90 15.36
N LEU A 229 12.30 57.29 14.39
CA LEU A 229 13.43 56.48 13.92
C LEU A 229 14.73 57.03 14.46
N ASN A 230 15.47 56.21 15.20
CA ASN A 230 16.82 56.54 15.64
C ASN A 230 17.83 56.01 14.63
N ILE A 231 18.56 56.90 13.95
CA ILE A 231 19.60 56.49 12.99
C ILE A 231 20.97 56.59 13.65
N GLN A 232 21.73 55.51 13.63
CA GLN A 232 23.11 55.43 14.10
C GLN A 232 24.05 55.04 12.95
N CYS A 233 25.18 55.73 12.82
CA CYS A 233 26.21 55.35 11.86
C CYS A 233 26.94 54.07 12.32
N VAL A 234 27.15 53.14 11.39
CA VAL A 234 27.98 51.95 11.57
C VAL A 234 28.95 51.85 10.41
N GLU A 235 30.22 51.60 10.74
CA GLU A 235 31.26 51.42 9.75
C GLU A 235 31.06 50.11 9.00
N GLY A 236 30.91 50.19 7.67
CA GLY A 236 30.83 49.06 6.76
C GLY A 236 32.21 48.73 6.23
N VAL A 237 32.79 47.62 6.68
CA VAL A 237 34.17 47.22 6.32
C VAL A 237 34.13 46.15 5.23
N LEU A 238 34.92 46.36 4.18
CA LEU A 238 35.06 45.43 3.05
C LEU A 238 36.31 44.59 3.24
N LEU A 239 36.17 43.26 3.25
CA LEU A 239 37.25 42.31 3.51
C LEU A 239 37.48 41.41 2.29
N TRP A 240 38.69 41.44 1.75
CA TRP A 240 39.06 40.65 0.57
C TRP A 240 39.34 39.20 0.91
N ARG A 241 38.85 38.27 0.08
CA ARG A 241 39.18 36.83 0.14
C ARG A 241 39.62 36.31 -1.23
N GLU A 242 40.60 35.40 -1.23
CA GLU A 242 41.21 34.88 -2.45
C GLU A 242 40.26 34.05 -3.32
N SER A 243 39.25 33.43 -2.72
CA SER A 243 38.29 32.60 -3.47
C SER A 243 36.91 32.53 -2.81
N THR A 244 35.92 32.16 -3.62
CA THR A 244 34.56 31.86 -3.16
C THR A 244 34.50 30.73 -2.13
N SER A 245 35.42 29.76 -2.18
CA SER A 245 35.47 28.69 -1.18
C SER A 245 35.87 29.19 0.20
N VAL A 246 36.76 30.20 0.27
CA VAL A 246 37.16 30.82 1.54
C VAL A 246 36.01 31.65 2.11
N ILE A 247 35.29 32.41 1.27
CA ILE A 247 34.06 33.11 1.71
C ILE A 247 33.06 32.10 2.29
N ASN A 248 32.78 31.00 1.58
CA ASN A 248 31.86 29.98 2.06
C ASN A 248 32.31 29.36 3.39
N ASP A 249 33.59 29.03 3.53
CA ASP A 249 34.15 28.48 4.77
C ASP A 249 34.07 29.49 5.93
N GLU A 250 34.33 30.77 5.70
CA GLU A 250 34.25 31.81 6.72
C GLU A 250 32.80 32.10 7.12
N LEU A 251 31.87 32.19 6.17
CA LEU A 251 30.44 32.32 6.48
C LEU A 251 29.93 31.09 7.24
N LEU A 252 30.38 29.89 6.88
CA LEU A 252 30.02 28.65 7.56
C LEU A 252 30.64 28.54 8.96
N LYS A 253 31.90 28.95 9.15
CA LYS A 253 32.56 28.98 10.47
C LYS A 253 31.99 30.08 11.36
N GLY A 254 31.56 31.17 10.75
CA GLY A 254 30.87 32.27 11.41
C GLY A 254 29.47 31.88 11.90
N TYR A 255 28.88 30.84 11.30
CA TYR A 255 27.64 30.22 11.75
C TYR A 255 27.82 29.52 13.11
N ILE A 256 26.73 29.43 13.88
CA ILE A 256 26.72 28.96 15.28
C ILE A 256 27.53 27.68 15.47
N GLN A 257 28.65 27.80 16.18
CA GLN A 257 29.45 26.66 16.65
C GLN A 257 28.91 26.22 18.02
N ARG A 258 28.70 24.92 18.25
CA ARG A 258 28.26 24.41 19.57
C ARG A 258 29.27 24.83 20.64
N GLY A 259 28.88 25.78 21.50
CA GLY A 259 29.72 26.31 22.58
C GLY A 259 30.70 27.43 22.17
N GLY A 260 30.62 27.97 20.95
CA GLY A 260 31.49 29.05 20.45
C GLY A 260 30.79 30.41 20.31
N LYS A 261 31.58 31.49 20.22
CA LYS A 261 31.10 32.85 19.87
C LYS A 261 30.82 32.92 18.36
N THR A 262 29.62 33.34 17.97
CA THR A 262 29.19 33.49 16.55
C THR A 262 29.88 34.69 15.89
N ASN A 263 30.25 34.58 14.61
CA ASN A 263 30.79 35.68 13.80
C ASN A 263 29.89 35.89 12.58
N GLU A 264 29.06 36.93 12.63
CA GLU A 264 28.11 37.27 11.59
C GLU A 264 28.65 38.40 10.70
N PHE A 265 28.34 38.29 9.41
CA PHE A 265 28.69 39.24 8.35
C PHE A 265 27.41 39.82 7.76
N ILE A 266 27.48 41.02 7.17
CA ILE A 266 26.34 41.61 6.44
C ILE A 266 25.99 40.75 5.22
N ALA A 267 27.01 40.47 4.41
CA ALA A 267 26.90 39.74 3.15
C ALA A 267 28.27 39.26 2.66
N GLY A 268 28.25 38.34 1.70
CA GLY A 268 29.39 38.05 0.82
C GLY A 268 29.05 38.49 -0.61
N TYR A 269 30.04 39.02 -1.34
CA TYR A 269 29.92 39.32 -2.77
C TYR A 269 31.04 38.64 -3.57
N ASP A 270 30.65 37.98 -4.65
CA ASP A 270 31.58 37.34 -5.59
C ASP A 270 31.41 37.96 -6.98
N PHE A 271 32.49 38.57 -7.45
CA PHE A 271 32.61 39.26 -8.73
C PHE A 271 33.37 38.42 -9.78
N LEU A 272 33.56 37.10 -9.61
CA LEU A 272 34.33 36.25 -10.53
C LEU A 272 33.80 36.26 -11.97
N SER A 273 32.48 36.42 -12.15
CA SER A 273 31.82 36.49 -13.46
C SER A 273 31.55 37.93 -13.92
N SER A 274 31.98 38.93 -13.15
CA SER A 274 31.79 40.34 -13.48
C SER A 274 32.95 40.89 -14.32
N THR A 275 32.60 41.76 -15.26
CA THR A 275 33.55 42.49 -16.12
C THR A 275 33.10 43.94 -16.28
N GLU A 276 33.91 44.78 -16.91
CA GLU A 276 33.54 46.16 -17.25
C GLU A 276 32.30 46.26 -18.17
N TYR A 277 31.94 45.16 -18.85
CA TYR A 277 30.83 45.11 -19.81
C TYR A 277 29.57 44.38 -19.30
N GLY A 278 29.67 43.68 -18.18
CA GLY A 278 28.53 42.99 -17.58
C GLY A 278 28.73 42.64 -16.11
N LEU A 279 27.67 42.80 -15.31
CA LEU A 279 27.64 42.47 -13.89
C LEU A 279 27.13 41.04 -13.70
N GLY A 280 28.02 40.12 -13.34
CA GLY A 280 27.72 38.74 -12.97
C GLY A 280 28.15 38.50 -11.53
N ILE A 281 27.20 38.55 -10.59
CA ILE A 281 27.46 38.55 -9.14
C ILE A 281 26.76 37.40 -8.43
N ASN A 282 27.43 36.81 -7.44
CA ASN A 282 26.79 35.99 -6.41
C ASN A 282 26.75 36.77 -5.10
N VAL A 283 25.59 36.80 -4.44
CA VAL A 283 25.39 37.49 -3.16
C VAL A 283 24.97 36.47 -2.11
N TRP A 284 25.78 36.33 -1.06
CA TRP A 284 25.39 35.62 0.15
C TRP A 284 24.75 36.61 1.11
N TYR A 285 23.56 36.29 1.60
CA TYR A 285 22.86 37.07 2.60
C TYR A 285 22.66 36.24 3.86
N ASN A 286 22.61 36.90 5.02
CA ASN A 286 22.30 36.23 6.27
C ASN A 286 20.79 36.02 6.41
N SER A 287 20.37 34.76 6.54
CA SER A 287 18.96 34.36 6.60
C SER A 287 18.52 33.74 7.94
N THR A 288 19.39 33.70 8.94
CA THR A 288 19.16 32.92 10.17
C THR A 288 19.38 33.75 11.44
N TYR A 289 18.44 33.65 12.39
CA TYR A 289 18.48 34.37 13.67
C TYR A 289 18.26 33.43 14.86
N GLY A 290 19.06 33.60 15.90
CA GLY A 290 18.76 33.08 17.24
C GLY A 290 18.73 31.55 17.39
N GLY A 291 19.54 30.80 16.61
CA GLY A 291 19.66 29.35 16.80
C GLY A 291 18.45 28.52 16.39
N LYS A 292 17.48 29.10 15.67
CA LYS A 292 16.33 28.35 15.13
C LYS A 292 16.74 27.66 13.84
N THR A 293 17.07 26.38 13.93
CA THR A 293 17.49 25.56 12.79
C THR A 293 16.35 24.64 12.31
N ALA A 294 16.25 24.52 10.99
CA ALA A 294 15.51 23.51 10.23
C ALA A 294 14.00 23.69 9.92
N PHE A 295 13.20 24.42 10.70
CA PHE A 295 11.73 24.50 10.46
C PHE A 295 11.14 25.90 10.27
N SER A 296 11.99 26.94 10.21
CA SER A 296 11.55 28.31 9.96
C SER A 296 11.62 28.62 8.47
N PHE A 297 10.59 29.27 7.92
CA PHE A 297 10.66 29.85 6.58
C PHE A 297 11.85 30.83 6.49
N ILE A 298 12.45 30.96 5.30
CA ILE A 298 13.57 31.87 5.04
C ILE A 298 13.00 33.23 4.62
N ALA A 299 13.37 34.30 5.31
CA ALA A 299 12.94 35.67 4.99
C ALA A 299 13.91 36.34 4.02
N ALA A 300 13.46 36.61 2.79
CA ALA A 300 14.27 37.23 1.73
C ALA A 300 14.01 38.74 1.53
N LEU A 301 13.23 39.39 2.41
CA LEU A 301 12.74 40.77 2.23
C LEU A 301 13.85 41.84 2.13
N ARG A 302 15.04 41.57 2.69
CA ARG A 302 16.19 42.50 2.72
C ARG A 302 17.23 42.25 1.62
N VAL A 303 17.09 41.17 0.85
CA VAL A 303 17.98 40.84 -0.29
C VAL A 303 17.93 41.89 -1.41
N PRO A 304 16.78 42.47 -1.79
CA PRO A 304 16.72 43.49 -2.83
C PRO A 304 17.64 44.69 -2.59
N ARG A 305 17.85 45.09 -1.32
CA ARG A 305 18.74 46.21 -1.00
C ARG A 305 20.21 45.85 -1.20
N LEU A 306 20.63 44.62 -0.87
CA LEU A 306 21.98 44.13 -1.14
C LEU A 306 22.29 44.17 -2.64
N VAL A 307 21.37 43.66 -3.46
CA VAL A 307 21.50 43.65 -4.93
C VAL A 307 21.49 45.08 -5.50
N ASN A 308 20.64 45.96 -4.96
CA ASN A 308 20.60 47.36 -5.39
C ASN A 308 21.90 48.10 -5.04
N ALA A 309 22.49 47.88 -3.86
CA ALA A 309 23.73 48.52 -3.45
C ALA A 309 24.89 48.19 -4.41
N VAL A 310 25.08 46.91 -4.74
CA VAL A 310 26.13 46.48 -5.68
C VAL A 310 25.86 46.93 -7.12
N SER A 311 24.59 46.93 -7.55
CA SER A 311 24.21 47.44 -8.87
C SER A 311 24.52 48.93 -9.01
N ASN A 312 24.21 49.72 -7.98
CA ASN A 312 24.55 51.15 -7.93
C ASN A 312 26.06 51.38 -7.94
N ALA A 313 26.80 50.61 -7.15
CA ALA A 313 28.25 50.73 -7.10
C ALA A 313 28.91 50.44 -8.46
N TYR A 314 28.44 49.40 -9.15
CA TYR A 314 28.90 49.05 -10.51
C TYR A 314 28.53 50.11 -11.56
N LEU A 315 27.31 50.65 -11.51
CA LEU A 315 26.89 51.70 -12.45
C LEU A 315 27.69 52.99 -12.26
N LYS A 316 27.96 53.38 -11.00
CA LYS A 316 28.81 54.52 -10.67
C LYS A 316 30.24 54.31 -11.15
N TYR A 317 30.75 53.08 -11.07
CA TYR A 317 32.07 52.74 -11.56
C TYR A 317 32.19 52.93 -13.09
N ILE A 318 31.19 52.48 -13.88
CA ILE A 318 31.26 52.55 -15.35
C ILE A 318 30.87 53.91 -15.92
N ARG A 319 29.84 54.55 -15.38
CA ARG A 319 29.22 55.76 -15.95
C ARG A 319 29.55 57.04 -15.18
N GLY A 320 30.23 56.92 -14.04
CA GLY A 320 30.54 58.03 -13.15
C GLY A 320 29.47 58.25 -12.06
N PRO A 321 29.75 59.15 -11.09
CA PRO A 321 28.97 59.30 -9.87
C PRO A 321 27.55 59.85 -10.06
N GLY A 322 27.24 60.44 -11.22
CA GLY A 322 25.93 61.01 -11.53
C GLY A 322 24.85 60.00 -11.92
N MET A 323 25.21 58.72 -12.07
CA MET A 323 24.26 57.65 -12.41
C MET A 323 23.88 56.86 -11.15
N GLU A 324 22.58 56.85 -10.82
CA GLU A 324 22.02 56.14 -9.68
C GLU A 324 20.71 55.43 -10.05
N VAL A 325 20.51 54.24 -9.49
CA VAL A 325 19.26 53.48 -9.54
C VAL A 325 18.67 53.47 -8.14
N LEU A 326 17.69 54.32 -7.93
CA LEU A 326 17.04 54.48 -6.63
C LEU A 326 16.03 53.35 -6.39
N LEU A 327 16.23 52.61 -5.30
CA LEU A 327 15.23 51.67 -4.77
C LEU A 327 14.49 52.36 -3.63
N GLU A 328 13.44 53.11 -3.97
CA GLU A 328 12.68 53.91 -3.01
C GLU A 328 11.95 53.07 -1.97
N TYR A 329 11.33 51.97 -2.41
CA TYR A 329 10.58 51.09 -1.51
C TYR A 329 10.44 49.67 -2.04
N VAL A 330 10.09 48.78 -1.12
CA VAL A 330 9.55 47.45 -1.41
C VAL A 330 8.15 47.37 -0.78
N LYS A 331 7.24 46.67 -1.45
CA LYS A 331 5.83 46.58 -1.06
C LYS A 331 5.24 45.25 -1.50
N ASP A 332 4.43 44.65 -0.65
CA ASP A 332 3.69 43.43 -0.97
C ASP A 332 2.55 43.68 -1.98
N MET A 333 2.14 42.60 -2.65
CA MET A 333 0.89 42.58 -3.42
C MET A 333 -0.33 42.74 -2.51
N PRO A 334 -1.41 43.40 -2.97
CA PRO A 334 -2.68 43.42 -2.26
C PRO A 334 -3.14 42.00 -1.93
N LYS A 335 -3.68 41.80 -0.73
CA LYS A 335 -4.21 40.51 -0.28
C LYS A 335 -5.62 40.63 0.27
N VAL A 336 -6.40 39.58 0.04
CA VAL A 336 -7.70 39.39 0.70
C VAL A 336 -7.48 38.89 2.13
N GLY A 337 -8.48 39.06 2.99
CA GLY A 337 -8.42 38.54 4.36
C GLY A 337 -8.48 37.02 4.34
N THR A 338 -7.56 36.38 5.06
CA THR A 338 -7.45 34.93 5.12
C THR A 338 -7.76 34.46 6.54
N SER A 339 -8.80 33.65 6.71
CA SER A 339 -9.02 32.92 7.96
C SER A 339 -8.08 31.72 8.01
N TYR A 340 -7.37 31.52 9.13
CA TYR A 340 -6.62 30.29 9.36
C TYR A 340 -7.58 29.10 9.46
N ARG A 341 -7.88 28.47 8.33
CA ARG A 341 -8.70 27.26 8.25
C ARG A 341 -7.79 26.08 7.97
N PHE A 342 -7.54 25.27 9.00
CA PHE A 342 -6.72 24.08 8.87
C PHE A 342 -7.61 22.90 8.56
N ASP A 343 -7.56 22.36 7.34
CA ASP A 343 -8.31 21.17 6.98
C ASP A 343 -7.47 19.91 7.23
N LEU A 344 -7.54 19.45 8.48
CA LEU A 344 -6.84 18.26 8.95
C LEU A 344 -7.22 17.03 8.13
N SER A 345 -8.50 16.95 7.72
CA SER A 345 -9.01 15.83 6.94
C SER A 345 -8.30 15.76 5.60
N SER A 346 -8.16 16.87 4.88
CA SER A 346 -7.49 16.91 3.58
C SER A 346 -5.97 16.72 3.72
N LEU A 347 -5.34 17.27 4.76
CA LEU A 347 -3.88 17.21 4.95
C LEU A 347 -3.37 15.81 5.34
N ILE A 348 -4.07 15.12 6.25
CA ILE A 348 -3.63 13.79 6.74
C ILE A 348 -4.42 12.65 6.07
N SER A 349 -5.38 12.98 5.19
CA SER A 349 -6.13 11.99 4.40
C SER A 349 -5.24 10.96 3.71
N PRO A 350 -4.08 11.29 3.09
CA PRO A 350 -3.37 10.29 2.30
C PRO A 350 -2.88 9.12 3.15
N LEU A 351 -2.42 9.38 4.38
CA LEU A 351 -1.98 8.33 5.31
C LEU A 351 -3.17 7.54 5.88
N PHE A 352 -4.12 8.23 6.52
CA PHE A 352 -5.21 7.54 7.22
C PHE A 352 -6.15 6.82 6.25
N PHE A 353 -6.44 7.42 5.09
CA PHE A 353 -7.32 6.79 4.11
C PHE A 353 -6.63 5.64 3.39
N THR A 354 -5.30 5.66 3.23
CA THR A 354 -4.56 4.47 2.76
C THR A 354 -4.82 3.29 3.71
N TRP A 355 -4.66 3.48 5.02
CA TRP A 355 -4.95 2.42 5.98
C TRP A 355 -6.40 1.96 5.95
N ILE A 356 -7.37 2.88 5.90
CA ILE A 356 -8.79 2.52 5.84
C ILE A 356 -9.07 1.66 4.61
N VAL A 357 -8.63 2.10 3.44
CA VAL A 357 -8.90 1.40 2.18
C VAL A 357 -8.19 0.03 2.16
N GLU A 358 -6.97 -0.05 2.66
CA GLU A 358 -6.18 -1.29 2.66
C GLU A 358 -6.61 -2.32 3.72
N LEU A 359 -7.36 -1.95 4.77
CA LEU A 359 -7.77 -2.87 5.84
C LEU A 359 -8.62 -4.07 5.37
N LEU A 360 -9.23 -3.99 4.19
CA LEU A 360 -9.92 -5.14 3.59
C LEU A 360 -8.95 -6.21 3.05
N PHE A 361 -7.72 -5.84 2.71
CA PHE A 361 -6.73 -6.75 2.13
C PHE A 361 -6.39 -7.93 3.06
N PRO A 362 -6.02 -7.72 4.36
CA PRO A 362 -5.79 -8.83 5.27
C PRO A 362 -7.00 -9.76 5.42
N VAL A 363 -8.23 -9.22 5.37
CA VAL A 363 -9.46 -10.01 5.49
C VAL A 363 -9.61 -10.95 4.29
N MET A 364 -9.43 -10.44 3.07
CA MET A 364 -9.46 -11.24 1.83
C MET A 364 -8.34 -12.30 1.83
N LEU A 365 -7.12 -11.89 2.18
CA LEU A 365 -5.96 -12.77 2.22
C LEU A 365 -6.16 -13.92 3.22
N THR A 366 -6.65 -13.61 4.42
CA THR A 366 -6.95 -14.60 5.47
C THR A 366 -7.96 -15.62 5.00
N TYR A 367 -9.04 -15.18 4.32
CA TYR A 367 -10.07 -16.07 3.79
C TYR A 367 -9.49 -17.03 2.75
N LEU A 368 -8.71 -16.52 1.78
CA LEU A 368 -8.09 -17.33 0.72
C LEU A 368 -7.08 -18.33 1.29
N VAL A 369 -6.22 -17.89 2.21
CA VAL A 369 -5.22 -18.75 2.85
C VAL A 369 -5.88 -19.77 3.76
N TYR A 370 -7.02 -19.44 4.41
CA TYR A 370 -7.78 -20.40 5.21
C TYR A 370 -8.34 -21.54 4.36
N GLU A 371 -8.95 -21.25 3.22
CA GLU A 371 -9.45 -22.28 2.30
C GLU A 371 -8.32 -23.18 1.76
N LYS A 372 -7.13 -22.60 1.54
CA LYS A 372 -5.93 -23.32 1.10
C LYS A 372 -5.33 -24.18 2.21
N GLN A 373 -5.14 -23.63 3.42
CA GLN A 373 -4.57 -24.34 4.57
C GLN A 373 -5.41 -25.56 4.96
N GLN A 374 -6.73 -25.42 4.93
CA GLN A 374 -7.67 -26.51 5.23
C GLN A 374 -7.92 -27.44 4.03
N LYS A 375 -7.25 -27.22 2.89
CA LYS A 375 -7.40 -27.99 1.64
C LYS A 375 -8.85 -28.09 1.14
N LEU A 376 -9.69 -27.11 1.51
CA LEU A 376 -11.12 -27.10 1.20
C LEU A 376 -11.35 -26.92 -0.31
N LYS A 377 -10.51 -26.12 -0.98
CA LYS A 377 -10.55 -25.95 -2.45
C LYS A 377 -10.36 -27.28 -3.19
N ILE A 378 -9.39 -28.07 -2.75
CA ILE A 378 -9.10 -29.38 -3.33
C ILE A 378 -10.28 -30.34 -3.11
N MET A 379 -10.85 -30.35 -1.91
CA MET A 379 -12.04 -31.16 -1.62
C MET A 379 -13.24 -30.77 -2.52
N MET A 380 -13.45 -29.49 -2.77
CA MET A 380 -14.49 -29.02 -3.69
C MET A 380 -14.23 -29.49 -5.13
N LYS A 381 -12.97 -29.42 -5.59
CA LYS A 381 -12.54 -29.88 -6.93
C LYS A 381 -12.78 -31.38 -7.12
N MET A 382 -12.38 -32.19 -6.13
CA MET A 382 -12.64 -33.64 -6.11
C MET A 382 -14.11 -34.03 -6.21
N GLN A 383 -15.00 -33.13 -5.78
CA GLN A 383 -16.45 -33.33 -5.82
C GLN A 383 -17.09 -32.77 -7.09
N GLY A 384 -16.29 -32.30 -8.06
CA GLY A 384 -16.72 -31.88 -9.39
C GLY A 384 -16.80 -30.36 -9.59
N LEU A 385 -16.28 -29.54 -8.68
CA LEU A 385 -16.21 -28.09 -8.87
C LEU A 385 -15.12 -27.73 -9.89
N LYS A 386 -15.50 -26.98 -10.93
CA LYS A 386 -14.54 -26.42 -11.89
C LYS A 386 -13.87 -25.16 -11.34
N ASP A 387 -12.65 -24.86 -11.81
CA ASP A 387 -11.88 -23.70 -11.34
C ASP A 387 -12.55 -22.35 -11.70
N GLY A 388 -13.21 -22.26 -12.86
CA GLY A 388 -13.90 -21.03 -13.30
C GLY A 388 -14.99 -20.51 -12.34
N PRO A 389 -16.01 -21.33 -11.97
CA PRO A 389 -17.00 -20.95 -10.97
C PRO A 389 -16.40 -20.51 -9.64
N TYR A 390 -15.34 -21.19 -9.18
CA TYR A 390 -14.65 -20.83 -7.94
C TYR A 390 -14.10 -19.40 -8.01
N TRP A 391 -13.31 -19.10 -9.04
CA TRP A 391 -12.71 -17.79 -9.24
C TRP A 391 -13.76 -16.68 -9.35
N MET A 392 -14.78 -16.87 -10.19
CA MET A 392 -15.83 -15.87 -10.39
C MET A 392 -16.58 -15.53 -9.10
N ILE A 393 -16.88 -16.52 -8.26
CA ILE A 393 -17.67 -16.29 -7.05
C ILE A 393 -16.83 -15.74 -5.92
N SER A 394 -15.60 -16.22 -5.78
CA SER A 394 -14.67 -15.68 -4.80
C SER A 394 -14.35 -14.22 -5.14
N TYR A 395 -14.06 -13.93 -6.41
CA TYR A 395 -13.84 -12.56 -6.89
C TYR A 395 -15.10 -11.69 -6.72
N GLY A 396 -16.25 -12.14 -7.21
CA GLY A 396 -17.52 -11.41 -7.10
C GLY A 396 -17.93 -11.17 -5.65
N TYR A 397 -17.66 -12.11 -4.74
CA TYR A 397 -17.89 -11.95 -3.31
C TYR A 397 -17.05 -10.82 -2.72
N PHE A 398 -15.72 -10.83 -2.96
CA PHE A 398 -14.84 -9.78 -2.48
C PHE A 398 -15.16 -8.43 -3.12
N PHE A 399 -15.53 -8.42 -4.40
CA PHE A 399 -15.95 -7.21 -5.10
C PHE A 399 -17.19 -6.59 -4.46
N VAL A 400 -18.24 -7.37 -4.20
CA VAL A 400 -19.46 -6.85 -3.53
C VAL A 400 -19.13 -6.36 -2.13
N LEU A 401 -18.32 -7.10 -1.36
CA LEU A 401 -17.92 -6.69 -0.02
C LEU A 401 -17.18 -5.34 -0.03
N SER A 402 -16.22 -5.18 -0.94
CA SER A 402 -15.44 -3.95 -1.08
C SER A 402 -16.27 -2.78 -1.60
N VAL A 403 -17.17 -2.98 -2.55
CA VAL A 403 -18.06 -1.93 -3.05
C VAL A 403 -18.96 -1.43 -1.93
N VAL A 404 -19.55 -2.34 -1.14
CA VAL A 404 -20.35 -1.95 0.04
C VAL A 404 -19.49 -1.13 0.99
N TYR A 405 -18.32 -1.63 1.38
CA TYR A 405 -17.40 -0.94 2.29
C TYR A 405 -17.01 0.47 1.81
N MET A 406 -16.60 0.62 0.54
CA MET A 406 -16.20 1.94 0.00
C MET A 406 -17.39 2.87 -0.16
N THR A 407 -18.57 2.36 -0.50
CA THR A 407 -19.79 3.17 -0.57
C THR A 407 -20.13 3.75 0.81
N PHE A 408 -20.06 2.92 1.87
CA PHE A 408 -20.22 3.38 3.24
C PHE A 408 -19.15 4.43 3.61
N PHE A 409 -17.89 4.19 3.26
CA PHE A 409 -16.80 5.13 3.55
C PHE A 409 -17.02 6.50 2.90
N VAL A 410 -17.35 6.55 1.60
CA VAL A 410 -17.59 7.80 0.86
C VAL A 410 -18.87 8.51 1.34
N ILE A 411 -19.97 7.79 1.54
CA ILE A 411 -21.24 8.37 2.00
C ILE A 411 -21.06 8.97 3.40
N PHE A 412 -20.52 8.21 4.36
CA PHE A 412 -20.35 8.70 5.72
C PHE A 412 -19.31 9.81 5.78
N GLY A 413 -18.19 9.71 5.05
CA GLY A 413 -17.20 10.78 4.95
C GLY A 413 -17.81 12.09 4.44
N SER A 414 -18.68 11.99 3.42
CA SER A 414 -19.42 13.14 2.89
C SER A 414 -20.50 13.66 3.85
N LEU A 415 -21.27 12.80 4.52
CA LEU A 415 -22.30 13.22 5.48
C LEU A 415 -21.70 13.94 6.70
N ILE A 416 -20.58 13.41 7.21
CA ILE A 416 -19.83 13.95 8.36
C ILE A 416 -19.23 15.33 8.05
N GLY A 417 -18.92 15.61 6.77
CA GLY A 417 -18.42 16.93 6.37
C GLY A 417 -16.93 17.01 6.14
N LEU A 418 -16.31 15.88 5.78
CA LEU A 418 -14.92 15.87 5.36
C LEU A 418 -14.82 16.47 3.95
N ASN A 419 -14.10 17.59 3.85
CA ASN A 419 -13.95 18.33 2.59
C ASN A 419 -13.28 17.50 1.50
N PHE A 420 -12.41 16.57 1.86
CA PHE A 420 -11.84 15.58 0.92
C PHE A 420 -12.89 14.94 0.01
N PHE A 421 -14.02 14.51 0.56
CA PHE A 421 -15.09 13.87 -0.20
C PHE A 421 -16.06 14.86 -0.84
N ARG A 422 -16.33 16.00 -0.18
CA ARG A 422 -17.33 16.99 -0.63
C ARG A 422 -16.84 17.90 -1.75
N VAL A 423 -15.57 18.30 -1.70
CA VAL A 423 -15.00 19.34 -2.58
C VAL A 423 -14.52 18.75 -3.91
N ASN A 424 -14.09 17.49 -3.91
CA ASN A 424 -13.69 16.74 -5.10
C ASN A 424 -14.90 16.17 -5.86
N ASN A 425 -14.78 16.00 -7.18
CA ASN A 425 -15.83 15.39 -7.99
C ASN A 425 -16.09 13.91 -7.61
N TYR A 426 -17.33 13.56 -7.30
CA TYR A 426 -17.71 12.18 -6.94
C TYR A 426 -17.45 11.15 -8.05
N GLY A 427 -17.54 11.56 -9.33
CA GLY A 427 -17.25 10.67 -10.45
C GLY A 427 -15.80 10.19 -10.47
N ILE A 428 -14.85 11.09 -10.20
CA ILE A 428 -13.42 10.73 -10.11
C ILE A 428 -13.18 9.79 -8.93
N GLN A 429 -13.78 10.09 -7.77
CA GLN A 429 -13.67 9.24 -6.59
C GLN A 429 -14.20 7.82 -6.86
N ILE A 430 -15.36 7.70 -7.53
CA ILE A 430 -15.95 6.40 -7.89
C ILE A 430 -15.02 5.62 -8.81
N VAL A 431 -14.48 6.25 -9.87
CA VAL A 431 -13.56 5.58 -10.80
C VAL A 431 -12.27 5.16 -10.09
N PHE A 432 -11.69 6.03 -9.27
CA PHE A 432 -10.49 5.76 -8.50
C PHE A 432 -10.66 4.55 -7.57
N PHE A 433 -11.68 4.58 -6.70
CA PHE A 433 -11.93 3.47 -5.78
C PHE A 433 -12.33 2.20 -6.52
N PHE A 434 -13.07 2.29 -7.63
CA PHE A 434 -13.42 1.12 -8.44
C PHE A 434 -12.18 0.42 -8.98
N VAL A 435 -11.25 1.15 -9.61
CA VAL A 435 -10.00 0.55 -10.12
C VAL A 435 -9.18 -0.05 -8.98
N TYR A 436 -9.06 0.67 -7.86
CA TYR A 436 -8.28 0.19 -6.73
C TYR A 436 -8.88 -1.05 -6.05
N ILE A 437 -10.21 -1.13 -5.89
CA ILE A 437 -10.88 -2.33 -5.34
C ILE A 437 -10.50 -3.57 -6.17
N ASN A 438 -10.54 -3.45 -7.50
CA ASN A 438 -10.23 -4.55 -8.39
C ASN A 438 -8.74 -4.96 -8.30
N LEU A 439 -7.83 -3.97 -8.20
CA LEU A 439 -6.41 -4.18 -7.96
C LEU A 439 -6.14 -4.89 -6.62
N GLN A 440 -6.75 -4.43 -5.53
CA GLN A 440 -6.60 -5.00 -4.19
C GLN A 440 -7.05 -6.46 -4.14
N ILE A 441 -8.15 -6.81 -4.81
CA ILE A 441 -8.63 -8.20 -4.92
C ILE A 441 -7.63 -9.05 -5.71
N ALA A 442 -7.16 -8.58 -6.86
CA ALA A 442 -6.18 -9.30 -7.68
C ALA A 442 -4.86 -9.53 -6.90
N PHE A 443 -4.41 -8.51 -6.18
CA PHE A 443 -3.25 -8.60 -5.30
C PHE A 443 -3.46 -9.62 -4.16
N ALA A 444 -4.64 -9.67 -3.54
CA ALA A 444 -4.95 -10.67 -2.52
C ALA A 444 -4.88 -12.12 -3.06
N PHE A 445 -5.39 -12.38 -4.26
CA PHE A 445 -5.25 -13.69 -4.91
C PHE A 445 -3.80 -14.03 -5.22
N PHE A 446 -3.02 -13.07 -5.73
CA PHE A 446 -1.60 -13.25 -6.00
C PHE A 446 -0.83 -13.60 -4.73
N VAL A 447 -0.98 -12.81 -3.66
CA VAL A 447 -0.26 -12.98 -2.40
C VAL A 447 -0.68 -14.27 -1.68
N ALA A 448 -1.94 -14.68 -1.75
CA ALA A 448 -2.41 -15.94 -1.16
C ALA A 448 -1.71 -17.19 -1.74
N SER A 449 -1.16 -17.11 -2.94
CA SER A 449 -0.41 -18.21 -3.55
C SER A 449 0.90 -18.55 -2.80
N PHE A 450 1.51 -17.57 -2.13
CA PHE A 450 2.77 -17.74 -1.40
C PHE A 450 2.59 -18.24 0.04
N PHE A 451 1.42 -18.06 0.62
CA PHE A 451 1.16 -18.43 2.02
C PHE A 451 0.53 -19.82 2.17
N SER A 452 0.98 -20.53 3.20
CA SER A 452 0.44 -21.84 3.60
C SER A 452 -0.21 -21.82 4.99
N SER A 453 0.05 -20.78 5.79
CA SER A 453 -0.47 -20.62 7.16
C SER A 453 -1.21 -19.30 7.30
N VAL A 454 -2.44 -19.37 7.80
CA VAL A 454 -3.29 -18.20 8.04
C VAL A 454 -2.64 -17.21 9.00
N LYS A 455 -1.99 -17.68 10.08
CA LYS A 455 -1.38 -16.81 11.10
C LYS A 455 -0.26 -15.94 10.51
N ILE A 456 0.55 -16.51 9.61
CA ILE A 456 1.65 -15.79 8.96
C ILE A 456 1.07 -14.78 7.97
N ALA A 457 0.08 -15.20 7.17
CA ALA A 457 -0.59 -14.33 6.21
C ALA A 457 -1.29 -13.14 6.87
N THR A 458 -1.94 -13.34 8.03
CA THR A 458 -2.58 -12.25 8.77
C THR A 458 -1.57 -11.20 9.24
N VAL A 459 -0.45 -11.64 9.83
CA VAL A 459 0.56 -10.72 10.38
C VAL A 459 1.23 -9.94 9.25
N ILE A 460 1.65 -10.62 8.18
CA ILE A 460 2.27 -9.96 7.03
C ILE A 460 1.26 -9.04 6.32
N GLY A 461 -0.01 -9.43 6.24
CA GLY A 461 -1.07 -8.58 5.72
C GLY A 461 -1.19 -7.26 6.46
N TYR A 462 -1.22 -7.28 7.80
CA TYR A 462 -1.28 -6.05 8.59
C TYR A 462 0.03 -5.25 8.55
N ILE A 463 1.20 -5.92 8.56
CA ILE A 463 2.49 -5.24 8.38
C ILE A 463 2.54 -4.51 7.04
N TYR A 464 2.02 -5.13 5.97
CA TYR A 464 1.88 -4.50 4.67
C TYR A 464 1.02 -3.24 4.76
N VAL A 465 -0.20 -3.32 5.32
CA VAL A 465 -1.14 -2.17 5.43
C VAL A 465 -0.52 -0.98 6.18
N PHE A 466 0.09 -1.22 7.35
CA PHE A 466 0.68 -0.12 8.11
C PHE A 466 1.99 0.36 7.48
N GLY A 467 2.81 -0.57 6.98
CA GLY A 467 4.09 -0.29 6.36
C GLY A 467 3.98 0.52 5.07
N SER A 468 3.06 0.15 4.16
CA SER A 468 2.78 0.87 2.91
C SER A 468 2.35 2.31 3.19
N GLY A 469 1.44 2.53 4.14
CA GLY A 469 0.98 3.87 4.51
C GLY A 469 2.08 4.73 5.13
N LEU A 470 2.85 4.18 6.08
CA LEU A 470 3.97 4.90 6.71
C LEU A 470 5.10 5.21 5.72
N LEU A 471 5.50 4.23 4.91
CA LEU A 471 6.49 4.46 3.85
C LEU A 471 5.96 5.44 2.80
N GLY A 472 4.66 5.41 2.50
CA GLY A 472 3.99 6.39 1.67
C GLY A 472 4.17 7.81 2.22
N ALA A 473 3.84 8.01 3.50
CA ALA A 473 3.86 9.32 4.14
C ALA A 473 5.26 9.90 4.39
N PHE A 474 6.22 9.06 4.79
CA PHE A 474 7.54 9.52 5.24
C PHE A 474 8.66 9.34 4.22
N LEU A 475 8.48 8.49 3.21
CA LEU A 475 9.48 8.25 2.16
C LEU A 475 8.95 8.67 0.79
N PHE A 476 7.81 8.13 0.38
CA PHE A 476 7.32 8.33 -0.98
C PHE A 476 6.86 9.77 -1.24
N ARG A 477 6.21 10.40 -0.25
CA ARG A 477 5.84 11.82 -0.30
C ARG A 477 7.01 12.74 -0.61
N PHE A 478 8.19 12.48 -0.02
CA PHE A 478 9.39 13.29 -0.25
C PHE A 478 9.83 13.26 -1.71
N PHE A 479 9.75 12.09 -2.36
CA PHE A 479 10.08 11.94 -3.79
C PHE A 479 9.02 12.52 -4.72
N ILE A 480 7.75 12.52 -4.30
CA ILE A 480 6.65 13.14 -5.04
C ILE A 480 6.80 14.67 -5.08
N GLU A 481 7.19 15.28 -3.96
CA GLU A 481 7.30 16.73 -3.83
C GLU A 481 8.58 17.30 -4.47
N ASP A 482 9.58 16.46 -4.73
CA ASP A 482 10.82 16.87 -5.41
C ASP A 482 10.65 16.92 -6.95
N ILE A 483 10.65 18.14 -7.49
CA ILE A 483 10.50 18.42 -8.93
C ILE A 483 11.68 17.85 -9.75
N ASN A 484 12.85 17.68 -9.13
CA ASN A 484 14.05 17.18 -9.81
C ASN A 484 14.13 15.65 -9.82
N PHE A 485 13.26 14.96 -9.09
CA PHE A 485 13.30 13.50 -9.00
C PHE A 485 12.76 12.86 -10.29
N SER A 486 13.41 11.76 -10.72
CA SER A 486 13.06 11.11 -11.99
C SER A 486 11.69 10.42 -11.91
N ARG A 487 10.78 10.81 -12.80
CA ARG A 487 9.43 10.22 -12.95
C ARG A 487 9.46 8.71 -13.16
N GLY A 488 10.50 8.18 -13.79
CA GLY A 488 10.64 6.73 -14.02
C GLY A 488 10.82 5.93 -12.72
N TRP A 489 11.53 6.49 -11.73
CA TRP A 489 11.68 5.84 -10.42
C TRP A 489 10.41 5.91 -9.57
N ILE A 490 9.64 7.00 -9.69
CA ILE A 490 8.32 7.12 -9.07
C ILE A 490 7.41 6.01 -9.60
N LEU A 491 7.37 5.82 -10.92
CA LEU A 491 6.59 4.75 -11.57
C LEU A 491 6.99 3.35 -11.08
N VAL A 492 8.28 3.08 -10.85
CA VAL A 492 8.76 1.79 -10.34
C VAL A 492 8.29 1.54 -8.91
N MET A 493 8.26 2.57 -8.06
CA MET A 493 7.71 2.45 -6.71
C MET A 493 6.19 2.23 -6.74
N GLU A 494 5.48 2.87 -7.66
CA GLU A 494 4.02 2.73 -7.82
C GLU A 494 3.57 1.30 -8.13
N ILE A 495 4.45 0.45 -8.70
CA ILE A 495 4.21 -1.00 -8.90
C ILE A 495 3.71 -1.71 -7.64
N VAL A 496 4.10 -1.20 -6.46
CA VAL A 496 3.56 -1.67 -5.19
C VAL A 496 2.18 -1.05 -4.96
N PRO A 497 1.09 -1.84 -4.91
CA PRO A 497 -0.28 -1.30 -4.87
C PRO A 497 -0.57 -0.30 -3.74
N GLY A 498 0.16 -0.39 -2.62
CA GLY A 498 0.01 0.56 -1.52
C GLY A 498 0.59 1.94 -1.81
N PHE A 499 1.65 2.04 -2.63
CA PHE A 499 2.20 3.31 -3.07
C PHE A 499 1.35 3.96 -4.16
N SER A 500 0.81 3.19 -5.10
CA SER A 500 -0.15 3.74 -6.08
C SER A 500 -1.41 4.28 -5.39
N LEU A 501 -1.95 3.58 -4.39
CA LEU A 501 -3.06 4.10 -3.56
C LEU A 501 -2.69 5.40 -2.86
N TYR A 502 -1.54 5.43 -2.19
CA TYR A 502 -1.07 6.60 -1.46
C TYR A 502 -0.95 7.81 -2.40
N ARG A 503 -0.37 7.63 -3.59
CA ARG A 503 -0.24 8.70 -4.60
C ARG A 503 -1.60 9.26 -5.01
N GLY A 504 -2.58 8.39 -5.31
CA GLY A 504 -3.90 8.85 -5.74
C GLY A 504 -4.67 9.59 -4.64
N LEU A 505 -4.56 9.12 -3.39
CA LEU A 505 -5.13 9.81 -2.24
C LEU A 505 -4.40 11.13 -1.94
N TYR A 506 -3.09 11.20 -2.15
CA TYR A 506 -2.30 12.43 -2.05
C TYR A 506 -2.80 13.48 -3.04
N GLU A 507 -2.95 13.14 -4.32
CA GLU A 507 -3.45 14.08 -5.34
C GLU A 507 -4.87 14.58 -5.02
N LEU A 508 -5.79 13.68 -4.66
CA LEU A 508 -7.13 14.07 -4.24
C LEU A 508 -7.13 14.97 -2.99
N GLY A 509 -6.22 14.70 -2.05
CA GLY A 509 -6.05 15.48 -0.82
C GLY A 509 -5.51 16.89 -1.08
N GLN A 510 -4.51 17.03 -1.95
CA GLN A 510 -3.91 18.34 -2.28
C GLN A 510 -4.89 19.27 -2.99
N TYR A 511 -5.67 18.73 -3.94
CA TYR A 511 -6.71 19.50 -4.63
C TYR A 511 -7.87 19.87 -3.71
N ALA A 512 -8.27 18.98 -2.79
CA ALA A 512 -9.29 19.31 -1.78
C ALA A 512 -8.80 20.40 -0.82
N PHE A 513 -7.56 20.31 -0.35
CA PHE A 513 -6.95 21.29 0.55
C PHE A 513 -6.84 22.66 -0.13
N SER A 514 -6.29 22.70 -1.34
CA SER A 514 -6.10 23.93 -2.10
C SER A 514 -7.44 24.57 -2.49
N GLY A 515 -8.41 23.76 -2.95
CA GLY A 515 -9.76 24.24 -3.26
C GLY A 515 -10.44 24.87 -2.04
N ASN A 516 -10.42 24.19 -0.88
CA ASN A 516 -11.01 24.72 0.35
C ASN A 516 -10.30 26.00 0.84
N ALA A 517 -8.97 26.06 0.74
CA ALA A 517 -8.20 27.24 1.13
C ALA A 517 -8.48 28.46 0.24
N MET A 518 -8.69 28.24 -1.06
CA MET A 518 -8.98 29.30 -2.04
C MET A 518 -10.47 29.62 -2.19
N GLY A 519 -11.36 28.87 -1.51
CA GLY A 519 -12.81 28.96 -1.73
C GLY A 519 -13.25 28.49 -3.14
N ALA A 520 -12.42 27.68 -3.79
CA ALA A 520 -12.64 27.10 -5.10
C ALA A 520 -13.08 25.64 -5.01
N THR A 521 -13.45 25.05 -6.15
CA THR A 521 -13.76 23.62 -6.24
C THR A 521 -12.50 22.75 -6.20
N GLY A 522 -12.64 21.49 -5.79
CA GLY A 522 -11.55 20.52 -5.76
C GLY A 522 -11.26 19.94 -7.14
N MET A 523 -10.73 18.71 -7.18
CA MET A 523 -10.35 18.05 -8.41
C MET A 523 -11.57 17.79 -9.32
N MET A 524 -11.48 18.29 -10.55
CA MET A 524 -12.44 18.07 -11.63
C MET A 524 -11.82 17.27 -12.79
N TRP A 525 -12.67 16.75 -13.69
CA TRP A 525 -12.25 15.95 -14.84
C TRP A 525 -11.33 16.70 -15.80
N GLU A 526 -11.45 18.02 -15.85
CA GLU A 526 -10.60 18.89 -16.66
C GLU A 526 -9.16 18.93 -16.13
N ASN A 527 -8.98 18.85 -14.80
CA ASN A 527 -7.66 18.87 -14.18
C ASN A 527 -6.83 17.62 -14.47
N LEU A 528 -7.43 16.51 -14.95
CA LEU A 528 -6.70 15.30 -15.34
C LEU A 528 -5.83 15.49 -16.60
N LYS A 529 -6.01 16.60 -17.32
CA LYS A 529 -5.17 16.96 -18.48
C LYS A 529 -3.93 17.76 -18.08
N ASP A 530 -3.88 18.25 -16.84
CA ASP A 530 -2.76 19.05 -16.34
C ASP A 530 -1.50 18.17 -16.18
N PRO A 531 -0.35 18.54 -16.79
CA PRO A 531 0.90 17.79 -16.67
C PRO A 531 1.50 17.77 -15.25
N ILE A 532 1.01 18.62 -14.34
CA ILE A 532 1.38 18.63 -12.92
C ILE A 532 0.53 17.59 -12.14
N ASN A 533 -0.68 17.30 -12.61
CA ASN A 533 -1.58 16.37 -11.95
C ASN A 533 -1.20 14.90 -12.26
N GLY A 534 -0.78 14.16 -11.23
CA GLY A 534 -0.44 12.75 -11.35
C GLY A 534 -1.64 11.80 -11.50
N MET A 535 -2.87 12.25 -11.27
CA MET A 535 -4.06 11.38 -11.15
C MET A 535 -4.32 10.52 -12.40
N ARG A 536 -4.10 11.07 -13.59
CA ARG A 536 -4.28 10.34 -14.84
C ARG A 536 -3.28 9.19 -14.98
N ASP A 537 -2.02 9.46 -14.70
CA ASP A 537 -0.94 8.48 -14.82
C ASP A 537 -1.16 7.34 -13.82
N ILE A 538 -1.54 7.68 -12.58
CA ILE A 538 -1.84 6.70 -11.52
C ILE A 538 -3.00 5.78 -11.92
N LEU A 539 -4.08 6.31 -12.49
CA LEU A 539 -5.22 5.50 -12.93
C LEU A 539 -4.83 4.52 -14.05
N ILE A 540 -3.95 4.92 -14.95
CA ILE A 540 -3.40 4.05 -15.99
C ILE A 540 -2.55 2.95 -15.35
N VAL A 541 -1.63 3.32 -14.45
CA VAL A 541 -0.73 2.41 -13.74
C VAL A 541 -1.53 1.36 -12.96
N MET A 542 -2.50 1.78 -12.14
CA MET A 542 -3.36 0.86 -11.38
C MET A 542 -4.16 -0.10 -12.27
N THR A 543 -4.63 0.38 -13.44
CA THR A 543 -5.38 -0.46 -14.38
C THR A 543 -4.48 -1.52 -15.02
N VAL A 544 -3.24 -1.16 -15.37
CA VAL A 544 -2.24 -2.09 -15.90
C VAL A 544 -1.82 -3.11 -14.83
N GLU A 545 -1.55 -2.63 -13.62
CA GLU A 545 -1.24 -3.49 -12.46
C GLU A 545 -2.35 -4.47 -12.17
N TRP A 546 -3.61 -4.02 -12.20
CA TRP A 546 -4.76 -4.88 -11.98
C TRP A 546 -4.79 -6.04 -12.98
N ALA A 547 -4.65 -5.74 -14.28
CA ALA A 547 -4.63 -6.76 -15.32
C ALA A 547 -3.45 -7.74 -15.14
N LEU A 548 -2.25 -7.22 -14.87
CA LEU A 548 -1.04 -8.00 -14.68
C LEU A 548 -1.11 -8.91 -13.44
N MET A 549 -1.55 -8.37 -12.29
CA MET A 549 -1.72 -9.12 -11.05
C MET A 549 -2.76 -10.23 -11.19
N LEU A 550 -3.85 -9.98 -11.93
CA LEU A 550 -4.89 -10.99 -12.15
C LEU A 550 -4.37 -12.16 -13.00
N VAL A 551 -3.59 -11.88 -14.06
CA VAL A 551 -2.95 -12.91 -14.88
C VAL A 551 -1.93 -13.71 -14.07
N LEU A 552 -1.07 -13.03 -13.29
CA LEU A 552 -0.08 -13.67 -12.42
C LEU A 552 -0.74 -14.54 -11.34
N ALA A 553 -1.81 -14.05 -10.72
CA ALA A 553 -2.55 -14.79 -9.71
C ALA A 553 -3.17 -16.06 -10.28
N PHE A 554 -3.78 -15.98 -11.47
CA PHE A 554 -4.33 -17.14 -12.16
C PHE A 554 -3.23 -18.16 -12.53
N TYR A 555 -2.09 -17.68 -13.06
CA TYR A 555 -0.96 -18.52 -13.41
C TYR A 555 -0.40 -19.29 -12.19
N LEU A 556 -0.14 -18.59 -11.08
CA LEU A 556 0.42 -19.21 -9.87
C LEU A 556 -0.54 -20.21 -9.21
N ASP A 557 -1.85 -19.94 -9.25
CA ASP A 557 -2.86 -20.85 -8.72
C ASP A 557 -2.92 -22.17 -9.52
N GLN A 558 -2.81 -22.10 -10.85
CA GLN A 558 -2.75 -23.28 -11.71
C GLN A 558 -1.49 -24.12 -11.44
N VAL A 559 -0.34 -23.47 -11.29
CA VAL A 559 0.93 -24.14 -10.94
C VAL A 559 0.82 -24.81 -9.56
N SER A 560 0.21 -24.12 -8.58
CA SER A 560 0.02 -24.67 -7.23
C SER A 560 -0.99 -25.84 -7.19
N SER A 561 -1.94 -25.92 -8.13
CA SER A 561 -2.97 -26.97 -8.16
C SER A 561 -2.49 -28.32 -8.71
N ILE A 562 -1.37 -28.39 -9.44
CA ILE A 562 -0.94 -29.60 -10.16
C ILE A 562 -0.08 -30.57 -9.30
N GLY A 563 0.17 -30.22 -8.03
CA GLY A 563 0.66 -31.15 -7.02
C GLY A 563 2.18 -31.39 -7.06
N GLY A 564 2.85 -30.84 -6.03
CA GLY A 564 4.11 -31.40 -5.51
C GLY A 564 5.35 -30.53 -5.69
N SER A 565 5.77 -29.89 -4.60
CA SER A 565 7.01 -29.13 -4.40
C SER A 565 7.10 -27.77 -5.10
N VAL A 566 7.43 -26.76 -4.30
CA VAL A 566 8.08 -25.52 -4.70
C VAL A 566 9.22 -25.87 -5.65
N GLY A 567 8.99 -25.68 -6.95
CA GLY A 567 9.91 -25.99 -8.02
C GLY A 567 9.66 -24.98 -9.14
N ASN A 568 10.39 -23.88 -9.06
CA ASN A 568 10.52 -22.76 -10.00
C ASN A 568 9.32 -22.47 -10.94
N PRO A 569 8.61 -21.34 -10.76
CA PRO A 569 7.54 -20.88 -11.66
C PRO A 569 7.99 -20.52 -13.09
N LEU A 570 9.29 -20.66 -13.40
CA LEU A 570 9.92 -20.30 -14.68
C LEU A 570 10.01 -21.45 -15.72
N LEU A 571 9.50 -22.65 -15.42
CA LEU A 571 9.64 -23.81 -16.32
C LEU A 571 8.68 -23.85 -17.53
N PHE A 572 7.67 -22.96 -17.60
CA PHE A 572 6.71 -22.93 -18.71
C PHE A 572 7.27 -22.34 -20.02
N PHE A 573 8.36 -21.56 -19.97
CA PHE A 573 9.02 -21.07 -21.19
C PHE A 573 9.63 -22.20 -22.05
N ARG A 574 9.64 -23.45 -21.57
CA ARG A 574 10.02 -24.62 -22.36
C ARG A 574 8.87 -25.24 -23.17
N CYS A 575 7.61 -24.86 -22.92
CA CYS A 575 6.45 -25.35 -23.68
C CYS A 575 6.30 -24.71 -25.07
N LEU A 576 7.11 -23.70 -25.39
CA LEU A 576 7.24 -23.12 -26.74
C LEU A 576 8.26 -23.86 -27.63
N GLN A 577 8.95 -24.88 -27.11
CA GLN A 577 9.72 -25.80 -27.95
C GLN A 577 8.77 -26.82 -28.59
N LYS A 578 8.54 -26.61 -29.89
CA LYS A 578 7.82 -27.44 -30.87
C LYS A 578 7.57 -28.90 -30.42
N LYS A 579 6.30 -29.31 -30.50
CA LYS A 579 5.86 -30.70 -30.65
C LYS A 579 6.67 -31.36 -31.78
N TYR A 580 7.64 -32.18 -31.43
CA TYR A 580 8.14 -33.25 -32.29
C TYR A 580 7.71 -34.56 -31.64
N ALA A 581 6.82 -35.29 -32.31
CA ALA A 581 6.60 -36.69 -32.02
C ALA A 581 7.87 -37.45 -32.41
N PRO A 582 8.49 -38.24 -31.52
CA PRO A 582 9.53 -39.15 -31.95
C PRO A 582 8.86 -40.30 -32.73
N PRO A 583 9.45 -40.75 -33.84
CA PRO A 583 8.96 -41.92 -34.55
C PRO A 583 9.21 -43.17 -33.71
N LEU A 584 8.27 -44.10 -33.84
CA LEU A 584 8.34 -45.45 -33.33
C LEU A 584 9.41 -46.21 -34.13
N GLN A 585 10.63 -46.41 -33.59
CA GLN A 585 11.49 -47.51 -34.04
C GLN A 585 12.58 -47.89 -33.02
N SER A 586 12.79 -49.19 -32.97
CA SER A 586 13.64 -49.96 -32.08
C SER A 586 15.13 -49.64 -32.20
N SER A 587 15.88 -49.85 -31.11
CA SER A 587 17.01 -50.79 -30.97
C SER A 587 18.06 -50.28 -29.98
N PHE A 588 18.30 -51.08 -28.94
CA PHE A 588 19.56 -51.28 -28.19
C PHE A 588 20.48 -50.08 -27.86
N VAL A 589 20.60 -49.75 -26.56
CA VAL A 589 21.89 -49.80 -25.84
C VAL A 589 21.63 -50.27 -24.40
N GLN A 590 22.37 -51.32 -24.05
CA GLN A 590 22.39 -52.07 -22.81
C GLN A 590 23.33 -51.40 -21.81
N GLN A 591 22.85 -50.98 -20.62
CA GLN A 591 23.68 -50.88 -19.41
C GLN A 591 22.87 -51.11 -18.12
N ASN A 592 23.20 -52.24 -17.48
CA ASN A 592 23.11 -52.56 -16.04
C ASN A 592 21.77 -52.35 -15.31
N HIS A 593 20.85 -53.30 -15.49
CA HIS A 593 19.95 -53.70 -14.40
C HIS A 593 20.54 -54.90 -13.67
N LYS A 594 20.83 -54.72 -12.38
CA LYS A 594 20.81 -55.83 -11.42
C LYS A 594 19.41 -56.45 -11.52
N VAL A 595 19.33 -57.61 -12.16
CA VAL A 595 18.12 -58.44 -12.20
C VAL A 595 17.93 -58.99 -10.78
N ALA A 596 17.20 -58.24 -9.95
CA ALA A 596 16.46 -58.85 -8.87
C ALA A 596 15.25 -59.50 -9.53
N VAL A 597 15.31 -60.82 -9.74
CA VAL A 597 14.14 -61.64 -10.05
C VAL A 597 13.25 -61.58 -8.80
N ASP A 598 12.41 -60.55 -8.70
CA ASP A 598 11.30 -60.59 -7.77
C ASP A 598 10.34 -61.61 -8.38
N MET A 599 10.16 -62.75 -7.71
CA MET A 599 9.16 -63.74 -8.13
C MET A 599 7.79 -63.08 -8.00
N GLU A 600 7.31 -62.45 -9.08
CA GLU A 600 5.95 -61.92 -9.15
C GLU A 600 5.00 -63.07 -8.82
N LYS A 601 4.15 -62.86 -7.81
CA LYS A 601 3.19 -63.87 -7.40
C LYS A 601 2.22 -64.13 -8.58
N ALA A 602 1.82 -65.40 -8.75
CA ALA A 602 1.05 -65.85 -9.92
C ALA A 602 -0.29 -65.11 -10.10
N ASP A 603 -0.90 -64.65 -9.00
CA ASP A 603 -2.10 -63.82 -8.98
C ASP A 603 -1.88 -62.44 -9.60
N VAL A 604 -0.75 -61.79 -9.31
CA VAL A 604 -0.39 -60.47 -9.86
C VAL A 604 -0.16 -60.56 -11.36
N ALA A 605 0.52 -61.60 -11.82
CA ALA A 605 0.73 -61.85 -13.25
C ALA A 605 -0.60 -62.14 -13.97
N GLN A 606 -1.50 -62.91 -13.33
CA GLN A 606 -2.82 -63.23 -13.88
C GLN A 606 -3.70 -61.98 -14.02
N GLU A 607 -3.79 -61.13 -13.00
CA GLU A 607 -4.57 -59.90 -13.04
C GLU A 607 -4.01 -58.90 -14.06
N ARG A 608 -2.69 -58.85 -14.23
CA ARG A 608 -2.04 -58.06 -15.27
C ARG A 608 -2.48 -58.49 -16.67
N HIS A 609 -2.52 -59.79 -16.95
CA HIS A 609 -3.05 -60.30 -18.21
C HIS A 609 -4.54 -60.01 -18.40
N VAL A 610 -5.35 -60.05 -17.32
CA VAL A 610 -6.77 -59.66 -17.37
C VAL A 610 -6.91 -58.18 -17.72
N VAL A 611 -6.11 -57.30 -17.12
CA VAL A 611 -6.09 -55.86 -17.43
C VAL A 611 -5.68 -55.63 -18.89
N GLU A 612 -4.62 -56.28 -19.37
CA GLU A 612 -4.17 -56.19 -20.77
C GLU A 612 -5.27 -56.59 -21.76
N GLN A 613 -6.01 -57.67 -21.47
CA GLN A 613 -7.16 -58.09 -22.29
C GLN A 613 -8.31 -57.08 -22.25
N LEU A 614 -8.63 -56.54 -21.07
CA LEU A 614 -9.71 -55.56 -20.90
C LEU A 614 -9.41 -54.21 -21.54
N LEU A 615 -8.14 -53.84 -21.68
CA LEU A 615 -7.72 -52.65 -22.42
C LEU A 615 -7.89 -52.81 -23.94
N MET A 616 -7.81 -54.05 -24.45
CA MET A 616 -8.04 -54.35 -25.86
C MET A 616 -9.54 -54.46 -26.21
N ASP A 617 -10.40 -54.76 -25.22
CA ASP A 617 -11.85 -54.85 -25.41
C ASP A 617 -12.54 -53.49 -25.15
N SER A 618 -12.98 -52.82 -26.22
CA SER A 618 -13.68 -51.53 -26.15
C SER A 618 -15.05 -51.59 -25.45
N ASN A 619 -15.59 -52.78 -25.15
CA ASN A 619 -16.90 -52.99 -24.51
C ASN A 619 -16.82 -53.45 -23.04
N ALA A 620 -15.64 -53.41 -22.42
CA ALA A 620 -15.45 -53.85 -21.05
C ALA A 620 -16.30 -53.04 -20.05
N ASN A 621 -17.25 -53.69 -19.36
CA ASN A 621 -18.15 -53.07 -18.37
C ASN A 621 -17.48 -52.85 -16.99
N GLN A 622 -16.19 -52.50 -16.99
CA GLN A 622 -15.37 -52.26 -15.80
C GLN A 622 -15.58 -50.83 -15.29
N ALA A 623 -15.53 -50.64 -13.97
CA ALA A 623 -15.68 -49.32 -13.36
C ALA A 623 -14.32 -48.63 -13.18
N ILE A 624 -13.27 -49.39 -12.86
CA ILE A 624 -11.91 -48.90 -12.66
C ILE A 624 -10.94 -49.89 -13.30
N ILE A 625 -10.00 -49.40 -14.09
CA ILE A 625 -8.89 -50.20 -14.65
C ILE A 625 -7.60 -49.46 -14.34
N CYS A 626 -6.65 -50.10 -13.67
CA CYS A 626 -5.31 -49.57 -13.46
C CYS A 626 -4.34 -50.39 -14.31
N ASP A 627 -3.54 -49.71 -15.13
CA ASP A 627 -2.53 -50.33 -15.99
C ASP A 627 -1.14 -49.91 -15.53
N ASN A 628 -0.43 -50.86 -14.90
CA ASN A 628 0.95 -50.71 -14.46
C ASN A 628 1.25 -49.38 -13.75
N LEU A 629 0.35 -48.98 -12.84
CA LEU A 629 0.38 -47.67 -12.20
C LEU A 629 1.56 -47.55 -11.23
N ARG A 630 2.48 -46.61 -11.49
CA ARG A 630 3.73 -46.45 -10.72
C ARG A 630 3.88 -45.05 -10.16
N LYS A 631 4.38 -44.95 -8.93
CA LYS A 631 4.76 -43.67 -8.30
C LYS A 631 6.14 -43.71 -7.70
N VAL A 632 7.00 -42.79 -8.16
CA VAL A 632 8.31 -42.48 -7.57
C VAL A 632 8.26 -41.05 -7.06
N TYR A 633 8.61 -40.84 -5.79
CA TYR A 633 8.88 -39.52 -5.24
C TYR A 633 10.38 -39.25 -5.32
N PRO A 634 10.81 -38.12 -5.91
CA PRO A 634 12.22 -37.80 -6.00
C PRO A 634 12.80 -37.60 -4.60
N GLY A 635 14.02 -38.09 -4.41
CA GLY A 635 14.77 -37.86 -3.18
C GLY A 635 15.02 -36.37 -2.93
N LYS A 636 14.90 -35.94 -1.67
CA LYS A 636 15.34 -34.62 -1.20
C LYS A 636 16.50 -34.79 -0.22
N ASP A 637 17.39 -33.81 -0.20
CA ASP A 637 18.51 -33.73 0.75
C ASP A 637 19.47 -34.93 0.67
N GLY A 638 19.82 -35.36 -0.55
CA GLY A 638 20.77 -36.46 -0.79
C GLY A 638 20.19 -37.87 -0.61
N ASN A 639 18.91 -38.02 -0.26
CA ASN A 639 18.25 -39.32 -0.18
C ASN A 639 17.97 -39.92 -1.57
N PRO A 640 17.94 -41.26 -1.71
CA PRO A 640 17.54 -41.91 -2.96
C PRO A 640 16.04 -41.76 -3.22
N ASP A 641 15.66 -41.89 -4.48
CA ASP A 641 14.26 -41.86 -4.92
C ASP A 641 13.41 -42.92 -4.21
N LYS A 642 12.26 -42.50 -3.68
CA LYS A 642 11.35 -43.39 -2.94
C LYS A 642 10.26 -43.90 -3.86
N LEU A 643 10.36 -45.18 -4.24
CA LEU A 643 9.34 -45.90 -4.97
C LEU A 643 8.14 -46.20 -4.05
N ALA A 644 7.04 -45.45 -4.20
CA ALA A 644 5.85 -45.56 -3.36
C ALA A 644 4.81 -46.54 -3.89
N VAL A 645 4.71 -46.72 -5.22
CA VAL A 645 3.83 -47.73 -5.84
C VAL A 645 4.60 -48.40 -6.98
N ARG A 646 4.67 -49.74 -6.96
CA ARG A 646 5.52 -50.57 -7.83
C ARG A 646 4.76 -51.20 -9.02
N GLY A 647 4.06 -50.39 -9.83
CA GLY A 647 3.43 -50.90 -11.06
C GLY A 647 2.17 -51.73 -10.82
N LEU A 648 1.17 -51.16 -10.16
CA LEU A 648 -0.07 -51.85 -9.81
C LEU A 648 -1.01 -51.97 -11.03
N SER A 649 -1.42 -53.21 -11.34
CA SER A 649 -2.48 -53.51 -12.32
C SER A 649 -3.70 -54.07 -11.60
N LEU A 650 -4.89 -53.51 -11.85
CA LEU A 650 -6.12 -53.86 -11.14
C LEU A 650 -7.35 -53.56 -12.01
N ALA A 651 -8.26 -54.53 -12.16
CA ALA A 651 -9.56 -54.32 -12.79
C ALA A 651 -10.71 -54.51 -11.79
N LEU A 652 -11.50 -53.45 -11.55
CA LEU A 652 -12.64 -53.50 -10.63
C LEU A 652 -13.98 -53.28 -11.35
N PRO A 653 -14.88 -54.28 -11.37
CA PRO A 653 -16.17 -54.14 -12.02
C PRO A 653 -17.16 -53.36 -11.16
N LYS A 654 -18.25 -52.89 -11.79
CA LYS A 654 -19.37 -52.26 -11.08
C LYS A 654 -19.98 -53.24 -10.08
N GLY A 655 -20.38 -52.75 -8.91
CA GLY A 655 -20.98 -53.61 -7.89
C GLY A 655 -19.97 -54.30 -6.97
N GLN A 656 -18.67 -54.04 -7.13
CA GLN A 656 -17.62 -54.59 -6.27
C GLN A 656 -17.02 -53.56 -5.31
N CYS A 657 -16.54 -54.06 -4.18
CA CYS A 657 -15.85 -53.27 -3.16
C CYS A 657 -14.49 -53.92 -2.93
N PHE A 658 -13.42 -53.17 -3.19
CA PHE A 658 -12.04 -53.62 -3.07
C PHE A 658 -11.36 -52.95 -1.86
N GLY A 659 -10.78 -53.77 -0.99
CA GLY A 659 -10.10 -53.32 0.21
C GLY A 659 -8.59 -53.45 0.06
N MET A 660 -7.86 -52.33 0.15
CA MET A 660 -6.41 -52.29 0.16
C MET A 660 -5.91 -52.36 1.60
N LEU A 661 -5.31 -53.50 1.96
CA LEU A 661 -4.78 -53.77 3.29
C LEU A 661 -3.24 -53.77 3.25
N GLY A 662 -2.62 -53.11 4.22
CA GLY A 662 -1.16 -53.06 4.33
C GLY A 662 -0.73 -52.27 5.56
N PRO A 663 0.55 -52.33 5.98
CA PRO A 663 1.06 -51.47 7.05
C PRO A 663 1.11 -50.00 6.61
N ASN A 664 1.34 -49.11 7.58
CA ASN A 664 1.64 -47.70 7.28
C ASN A 664 2.88 -47.60 6.42
N GLY A 665 2.83 -46.79 5.36
CA GLY A 665 3.95 -46.63 4.42
C GLY A 665 3.94 -47.58 3.21
N ALA A 666 2.99 -48.52 3.11
CA ALA A 666 2.86 -49.44 1.97
C ALA A 666 2.35 -48.81 0.65
N GLY A 667 2.27 -47.47 0.56
CA GLY A 667 1.84 -46.79 -0.68
C GLY A 667 0.32 -46.64 -0.89
N LYS A 668 -0.54 -47.16 0.00
CA LYS A 668 -2.02 -47.08 -0.05
C LYS A 668 -2.56 -45.66 -0.34
N THR A 669 -2.19 -44.69 0.48
CA THR A 669 -2.58 -43.28 0.30
C THR A 669 -2.00 -42.65 -0.96
N SER A 670 -0.80 -43.10 -1.40
CA SER A 670 -0.21 -42.64 -2.67
C SER A 670 -1.00 -43.16 -3.87
N PHE A 671 -1.51 -44.39 -3.82
CA PHE A 671 -2.43 -44.92 -4.82
C PHE A 671 -3.72 -44.10 -4.89
N ILE A 672 -4.42 -43.90 -3.76
CA ILE A 672 -5.64 -43.07 -3.75
C ILE A 672 -5.35 -41.66 -4.25
N SER A 673 -4.22 -41.06 -3.85
CA SER A 673 -3.83 -39.72 -4.32
C SER A 673 -3.65 -39.65 -5.84
N MET A 674 -3.14 -40.71 -6.48
CA MET A 674 -3.07 -40.78 -7.94
C MET A 674 -4.44 -40.94 -8.57
N MET A 675 -5.27 -41.85 -8.05
CA MET A 675 -6.60 -42.11 -8.60
C MET A 675 -7.54 -40.90 -8.49
N VAL A 676 -7.37 -40.09 -7.45
CA VAL A 676 -8.13 -38.85 -7.23
C VAL A 676 -7.44 -37.64 -7.89
N GLY A 677 -6.29 -37.82 -8.54
CA GLY A 677 -5.59 -36.75 -9.28
C GLY A 677 -4.89 -35.69 -8.41
N LEU A 678 -4.65 -35.97 -7.13
CA LEU A 678 -3.79 -35.14 -6.27
C LEU A 678 -2.33 -35.20 -6.68
N THR A 679 -1.89 -36.36 -7.15
CA THR A 679 -0.52 -36.62 -7.60
C THR A 679 -0.55 -37.29 -8.95
N LYS A 680 0.23 -36.79 -9.91
CA LYS A 680 0.35 -37.45 -11.21
C LYS A 680 1.13 -38.77 -11.09
N PRO A 681 0.72 -39.85 -11.79
CA PRO A 681 1.51 -41.07 -11.85
C PRO A 681 2.85 -40.81 -12.54
N THR A 682 3.90 -41.52 -12.11
CA THR A 682 5.24 -41.44 -12.73
C THR A 682 5.28 -42.23 -14.04
N SER A 683 4.61 -43.39 -14.08
CA SER A 683 4.39 -44.19 -15.27
C SER A 683 3.11 -45.02 -15.11
N GLY A 684 2.60 -45.57 -16.21
CA GLY A 684 1.30 -46.23 -16.26
C GLY A 684 0.14 -45.25 -16.40
N THR A 685 -1.08 -45.80 -16.46
CA THR A 685 -2.32 -45.02 -16.51
C THR A 685 -3.43 -45.72 -15.73
N ALA A 686 -4.54 -45.03 -15.51
CA ALA A 686 -5.75 -45.64 -14.99
C ALA A 686 -6.98 -45.05 -15.66
N TYR A 687 -8.03 -45.86 -15.79
CA TYR A 687 -9.29 -45.50 -16.38
C TYR A 687 -10.38 -45.58 -15.31
N ALA A 688 -11.11 -44.49 -15.10
CA ALA A 688 -12.29 -44.47 -14.25
C ALA A 688 -13.51 -44.30 -15.15
N HIS A 689 -14.34 -45.34 -15.23
CA HIS A 689 -15.52 -45.39 -16.11
C HIS A 689 -15.18 -45.10 -17.59
N GLY A 690 -14.06 -45.63 -18.07
CA GLY A 690 -13.56 -45.45 -19.44
C GLY A 690 -12.84 -44.13 -19.72
N MET A 691 -12.71 -43.24 -18.73
CA MET A 691 -12.01 -41.95 -18.84
C MET A 691 -10.62 -42.03 -18.22
N ASP A 692 -9.61 -41.44 -18.86
CA ASP A 692 -8.21 -41.52 -18.42
C ASP A 692 -7.92 -40.50 -17.29
N ILE A 693 -7.34 -40.95 -16.17
CA ILE A 693 -6.99 -40.10 -15.01
C ILE A 693 -5.91 -39.03 -15.30
N ARG A 694 -5.26 -39.06 -16.46
CA ARG A 694 -4.25 -38.08 -16.87
C ARG A 694 -4.84 -36.97 -17.75
N MET A 695 -5.90 -37.29 -18.50
CA MET A 695 -6.48 -36.39 -19.50
C MET A 695 -7.86 -35.87 -19.10
N ASP A 696 -8.70 -36.70 -18.47
CA ASP A 696 -10.13 -36.47 -18.32
C ASP A 696 -10.58 -36.26 -16.86
N MET A 697 -9.66 -35.83 -15.98
CA MET A 697 -9.92 -35.73 -14.52
C MET A 697 -11.12 -34.87 -14.15
N ASP A 698 -11.34 -33.75 -14.84
CA ASP A 698 -12.46 -32.84 -14.56
C ASP A 698 -13.82 -33.54 -14.76
N ASP A 699 -13.91 -34.42 -15.75
CA ASP A 699 -15.13 -35.20 -16.01
C ASP A 699 -15.23 -36.40 -15.05
N ILE A 700 -14.10 -37.02 -14.70
CA ILE A 700 -14.04 -38.07 -13.67
C ILE A 700 -14.56 -37.54 -12.31
N TYR A 701 -14.20 -36.31 -11.91
CA TYR A 701 -14.66 -35.71 -10.65
C TYR A 701 -16.18 -35.54 -10.56
N THR A 702 -16.89 -35.48 -11.69
CA THR A 702 -18.36 -35.40 -11.67
C THR A 702 -18.99 -36.72 -11.21
N ASN A 703 -18.36 -37.85 -11.53
CA ASN A 703 -18.85 -39.20 -11.25
C ASN A 703 -18.11 -39.92 -10.10
N MET A 704 -17.11 -39.27 -9.51
CA MET A 704 -16.33 -39.77 -8.38
C MET A 704 -16.84 -39.24 -7.03
N GLY A 705 -16.76 -40.05 -5.99
CA GLY A 705 -16.90 -39.65 -4.59
C GLY A 705 -15.62 -39.93 -3.81
N VAL A 706 -15.20 -39.01 -2.94
CA VAL A 706 -13.94 -39.15 -2.19
C VAL A 706 -14.18 -38.90 -0.71
N CYS A 707 -13.70 -39.82 0.13
CA CYS A 707 -13.58 -39.66 1.57
C CYS A 707 -12.09 -39.64 1.93
N PRO A 708 -11.47 -38.47 2.16
CA PRO A 708 -10.05 -38.35 2.50
C PRO A 708 -9.74 -38.89 3.90
N GLN A 709 -8.47 -39.13 4.22
CA GLN A 709 -8.03 -39.59 5.54
C GLN A 709 -8.36 -38.58 6.66
N HIS A 710 -8.08 -37.29 6.41
CA HIS A 710 -8.46 -36.19 7.31
C HIS A 710 -9.80 -35.58 6.88
N ASP A 711 -10.67 -35.31 7.85
CA ASP A 711 -11.99 -34.74 7.60
C ASP A 711 -11.89 -33.26 7.16
N LEU A 712 -12.01 -33.00 5.85
CA LEU A 712 -11.95 -31.66 5.25
C LEU A 712 -13.33 -30.98 5.28
N LEU A 713 -13.74 -30.48 6.44
CA LEU A 713 -15.06 -29.91 6.69
C LEU A 713 -14.99 -28.44 7.12
N TRP A 714 -16.00 -27.64 6.78
CA TRP A 714 -16.15 -26.29 7.30
C TRP A 714 -16.73 -26.34 8.71
N GLU A 715 -15.95 -25.99 9.72
CA GLU A 715 -16.39 -26.08 11.12
C GLU A 715 -17.60 -25.18 11.44
N THR A 716 -17.77 -24.10 10.69
CA THR A 716 -18.85 -23.11 10.83
C THR A 716 -20.17 -23.53 10.19
N LEU A 717 -20.17 -24.50 9.26
CA LEU A 717 -21.37 -25.02 8.59
C LEU A 717 -21.99 -26.19 9.37
N THR A 718 -23.28 -26.43 9.20
CA THR A 718 -23.98 -27.60 9.79
C THR A 718 -23.80 -28.84 8.92
N GLY A 719 -24.02 -30.03 9.48
CA GLY A 719 -23.94 -31.27 8.69
C GLY A 719 -24.91 -31.28 7.50
N LYS A 720 -26.12 -30.75 7.70
CA LYS A 720 -27.13 -30.60 6.65
C LYS A 720 -26.71 -29.60 5.57
N GLU A 721 -26.09 -28.48 5.94
CA GLU A 721 -25.58 -27.49 4.98
C GLU A 721 -24.46 -28.03 4.11
N HIS A 722 -23.55 -28.85 4.66
CA HIS A 722 -22.53 -29.55 3.89
C HIS A 722 -23.14 -30.45 2.83
N LEU A 723 -24.10 -31.28 3.21
CA LEU A 723 -24.75 -32.21 2.29
C LEU A 723 -25.55 -31.44 1.23
N PHE A 724 -26.24 -30.36 1.59
CA PHE A 724 -26.90 -29.49 0.61
C PHE A 724 -25.92 -28.87 -0.39
N PHE A 725 -24.73 -28.47 0.06
CA PHE A 725 -23.70 -27.91 -0.81
C PHE A 725 -23.18 -28.95 -1.81
N TYR A 726 -22.69 -30.10 -1.33
CA TYR A 726 -22.14 -31.14 -2.20
C TYR A 726 -23.20 -31.80 -3.10
N ALA A 727 -24.43 -31.98 -2.61
CA ALA A 727 -25.54 -32.47 -3.43
C ALA A 727 -25.86 -31.53 -4.62
N ARG A 728 -25.79 -30.21 -4.41
CA ARG A 728 -25.98 -29.22 -5.50
C ARG A 728 -24.83 -29.25 -6.50
N LEU A 729 -23.59 -29.46 -6.04
CA LEU A 729 -22.43 -29.68 -6.94
C LEU A 729 -22.63 -30.92 -7.82
N LYS A 730 -23.27 -31.96 -7.29
CA LYS A 730 -23.70 -33.16 -8.03
C LYS A 730 -25.04 -32.99 -8.78
N ASN A 731 -25.46 -31.74 -9.05
CA ASN A 731 -26.62 -31.37 -9.85
C ASN A 731 -28.00 -31.80 -9.28
N LEU A 732 -28.12 -32.05 -7.97
CA LEU A 732 -29.41 -32.33 -7.32
C LEU A 732 -30.19 -31.04 -7.04
N LYS A 733 -31.49 -31.03 -7.36
CA LYS A 733 -32.39 -29.86 -7.24
C LYS A 733 -33.75 -30.24 -6.64
N GLY A 734 -34.48 -29.23 -6.13
CA GLY A 734 -35.87 -29.37 -5.68
C GLY A 734 -36.09 -30.42 -4.59
N ALA A 735 -37.19 -31.18 -4.70
CA ALA A 735 -37.55 -32.24 -3.75
C ALA A 735 -36.51 -33.38 -3.70
N ALA A 736 -35.89 -33.71 -4.84
CA ALA A 736 -34.86 -34.76 -4.91
C ALA A 736 -33.62 -34.41 -4.08
N LEU A 737 -33.23 -33.12 -4.04
CA LEU A 737 -32.15 -32.62 -3.20
C LEU A 737 -32.47 -32.82 -1.71
N VAL A 738 -33.66 -32.41 -1.26
CA VAL A 738 -34.05 -32.52 0.15
C VAL A 738 -34.14 -33.98 0.58
N LYS A 739 -34.74 -34.82 -0.27
CA LYS A 739 -34.83 -36.27 -0.03
C LYS A 739 -33.44 -36.90 0.09
N ALA A 740 -32.54 -36.65 -0.86
CA ALA A 740 -31.18 -37.20 -0.85
C ALA A 740 -30.38 -36.76 0.40
N VAL A 741 -30.51 -35.50 0.82
CA VAL A 741 -29.83 -35.00 2.04
C VAL A 741 -30.39 -35.67 3.30
N ASN A 742 -31.70 -35.79 3.42
CA ASN A 742 -32.33 -36.45 4.58
C ASN A 742 -32.00 -37.94 4.63
N ASP A 743 -32.07 -38.65 3.50
CA ASP A 743 -31.74 -40.07 3.41
C ASP A 743 -30.26 -40.31 3.73
N SER A 744 -29.36 -39.42 3.26
CA SER A 744 -27.93 -39.47 3.58
C SER A 744 -27.65 -39.22 5.07
N LEU A 745 -28.35 -38.27 5.72
CA LEU A 745 -28.22 -38.07 7.17
C LEU A 745 -28.76 -39.26 7.98
N LYS A 746 -29.83 -39.90 7.51
CA LYS A 746 -30.40 -41.11 8.15
C LYS A 746 -29.45 -42.28 8.03
N SER A 747 -28.85 -42.50 6.86
CA SER A 747 -27.93 -43.62 6.64
C SER A 747 -26.73 -43.56 7.59
N VAL A 748 -26.20 -42.36 7.87
CA VAL A 748 -25.07 -42.19 8.81
C VAL A 748 -25.48 -41.91 10.26
N THR A 749 -26.76 -42.12 10.61
CA THR A 749 -27.31 -41.91 11.97
C THR A 749 -27.03 -40.50 12.54
N LEU A 750 -27.04 -39.48 11.68
CA LEU A 750 -26.92 -38.05 12.05
C LEU A 750 -28.23 -37.26 11.88
N PHE A 751 -29.32 -37.92 11.45
CA PHE A 751 -30.63 -37.29 11.27
C PHE A 751 -31.38 -37.05 12.59
N HIS A 752 -31.29 -37.99 13.53
CA HIS A 752 -32.04 -37.94 14.78
C HIS A 752 -31.39 -37.00 15.81
N GLY A 753 -32.20 -36.49 16.76
CA GLY A 753 -31.72 -35.63 17.86
C GLY A 753 -31.23 -34.24 17.45
N GLY A 754 -31.66 -33.74 16.27
CA GLY A 754 -31.28 -32.43 15.75
C GLY A 754 -29.78 -32.30 15.42
N VAL A 755 -29.06 -33.42 15.32
CA VAL A 755 -27.61 -33.42 15.10
C VAL A 755 -27.25 -32.79 13.76
N GLY A 756 -27.99 -33.10 12.69
CA GLY A 756 -27.74 -32.55 11.35
C GLY A 756 -27.82 -31.02 11.24
N ASP A 757 -28.55 -30.36 12.15
CA ASP A 757 -28.68 -28.90 12.20
C ASP A 757 -27.65 -28.26 13.15
N LYS A 758 -26.82 -29.04 13.85
CA LYS A 758 -25.69 -28.54 14.65
C LYS A 758 -24.48 -28.24 13.76
N GLN A 759 -23.69 -27.25 14.16
CA GLN A 759 -22.42 -26.91 13.50
C GLN A 759 -21.41 -28.05 13.64
N VAL A 760 -20.67 -28.31 12.56
CA VAL A 760 -19.66 -29.39 12.50
C VAL A 760 -18.51 -29.15 13.48
N GLY A 761 -18.21 -27.90 13.86
CA GLY A 761 -17.25 -27.61 14.93
C GLY A 761 -17.61 -28.25 16.28
N LYS A 762 -18.90 -28.55 16.52
CA LYS A 762 -19.38 -29.22 17.74
C LYS A 762 -19.51 -30.75 17.60
N TYR A 763 -19.13 -31.32 16.45
CA TYR A 763 -19.20 -32.76 16.22
C TYR A 763 -18.01 -33.46 16.88
N SER A 764 -18.23 -34.66 17.44
CA SER A 764 -17.13 -35.55 17.81
C SER A 764 -16.38 -36.04 16.57
N GLY A 765 -15.14 -36.52 16.74
CA GLY A 765 -14.35 -37.06 15.61
C GLY A 765 -15.11 -38.12 14.81
N GLY A 766 -15.81 -39.05 15.49
CA GLY A 766 -16.62 -40.06 14.81
C GLY A 766 -17.86 -39.51 14.09
N MET A 767 -18.45 -38.41 14.57
CA MET A 767 -19.53 -37.72 13.85
C MET A 767 -19.00 -37.00 12.60
N LYS A 768 -17.82 -36.37 12.67
CA LYS A 768 -17.15 -35.75 11.52
C LYS A 768 -16.83 -36.81 10.46
N ARG A 769 -16.28 -37.96 10.88
CA ARG A 769 -15.99 -39.09 9.99
C ARG A 769 -17.23 -39.61 9.26
N ARG A 770 -18.32 -39.82 10.00
CA ARG A 770 -19.61 -40.23 9.43
C ARG A 770 -20.16 -39.22 8.42
N LEU A 771 -20.00 -37.92 8.69
CA LEU A 771 -20.38 -36.88 7.73
C LEU A 771 -19.50 -36.89 6.47
N SER A 772 -18.18 -37.10 6.59
CA SER A 772 -17.27 -37.25 5.44
C SER A 772 -17.68 -38.42 4.54
N VAL A 773 -18.08 -39.55 5.14
CA VAL A 773 -18.62 -40.71 4.40
C VAL A 773 -19.95 -40.38 3.72
N ALA A 774 -20.85 -39.65 4.39
CA ALA A 774 -22.10 -39.20 3.77
C ALA A 774 -21.84 -38.31 2.54
N ILE A 775 -20.86 -37.40 2.63
CA ILE A 775 -20.45 -36.51 1.54
C ILE A 775 -19.85 -37.31 0.36
N SER A 776 -19.09 -38.37 0.61
CA SER A 776 -18.53 -39.18 -0.47
C SER A 776 -19.58 -40.02 -1.22
N LEU A 777 -20.74 -40.28 -0.61
CA LEU A 777 -21.80 -41.10 -1.18
C LEU A 777 -22.96 -40.28 -1.81
N ILE A 778 -23.01 -38.97 -1.57
CA ILE A 778 -24.09 -38.11 -2.06
C ILE A 778 -23.98 -37.85 -3.57
N GLY A 779 -25.11 -37.74 -4.25
CA GLY A 779 -25.15 -37.50 -5.71
C GLY A 779 -25.14 -38.75 -6.60
N ASP A 780 -25.08 -39.95 -6.02
CA ASP A 780 -24.92 -41.23 -6.74
C ASP A 780 -23.64 -41.36 -7.58
N PRO A 781 -22.45 -41.22 -6.95
CA PRO A 781 -21.18 -41.42 -7.64
C PRO A 781 -21.04 -42.87 -8.13
N LYS A 782 -20.42 -43.07 -9.29
CA LYS A 782 -20.19 -44.41 -9.86
C LYS A 782 -18.94 -45.08 -9.29
N VAL A 783 -17.96 -44.26 -8.90
CA VAL A 783 -16.72 -44.70 -8.27
C VAL A 783 -16.53 -43.95 -6.96
N VAL A 784 -16.20 -44.66 -5.88
CA VAL A 784 -15.97 -44.05 -4.55
C VAL A 784 -14.62 -44.50 -3.99
N TYR A 785 -13.80 -43.56 -3.58
CA TYR A 785 -12.53 -43.80 -2.90
C TYR A 785 -12.65 -43.40 -1.42
N MET A 786 -12.30 -44.30 -0.51
CA MET A 786 -12.32 -44.04 0.93
C MET A 786 -10.96 -44.34 1.56
N ASP A 787 -10.26 -43.30 2.00
CA ASP A 787 -8.96 -43.46 2.65
C ASP A 787 -9.13 -43.63 4.17
N GLU A 788 -8.97 -44.85 4.69
CA GLU A 788 -9.13 -45.22 6.09
C GLU A 788 -10.49 -44.81 6.75
N PRO A 789 -11.64 -45.26 6.23
CA PRO A 789 -12.97 -44.78 6.65
C PRO A 789 -13.35 -45.16 8.10
N SER A 790 -12.76 -46.21 8.66
CA SER A 790 -13.07 -46.72 10.02
C SER A 790 -12.22 -46.10 11.15
N THR A 791 -11.22 -45.28 10.82
CA THR A 791 -10.31 -44.66 11.79
C THR A 791 -11.05 -43.70 12.72
N GLY A 792 -10.82 -43.82 14.03
CA GLY A 792 -11.44 -42.95 15.05
C GLY A 792 -12.91 -43.23 15.36
N LEU A 793 -13.51 -44.29 14.81
CA LEU A 793 -14.87 -44.74 15.14
C LEU A 793 -14.88 -45.81 16.25
N ASP A 794 -15.88 -45.75 17.12
CA ASP A 794 -16.20 -46.81 18.08
C ASP A 794 -16.72 -48.08 17.37
N PRO A 795 -16.65 -49.27 18.01
CA PRO A 795 -17.03 -50.53 17.38
C PRO A 795 -18.45 -50.55 16.79
N ALA A 796 -19.44 -49.93 17.45
CA ALA A 796 -20.81 -49.88 16.96
C ALA A 796 -20.93 -48.98 15.73
N SER A 797 -20.29 -47.81 15.73
CA SER A 797 -20.22 -46.91 14.58
C SER A 797 -19.47 -47.51 13.39
N ARG A 798 -18.43 -48.33 13.63
CA ARG A 798 -17.74 -49.08 12.57
C ARG A 798 -18.69 -50.07 11.90
N ASN A 799 -19.40 -50.90 12.67
CA ASN A 799 -20.35 -51.85 12.11
C ASN A 799 -21.44 -51.17 11.27
N ASN A 800 -21.94 -50.01 11.74
CA ASN A 800 -22.90 -49.23 10.98
C ASN A 800 -22.29 -48.70 9.66
N LEU A 801 -21.06 -48.16 9.71
CA LEU A 801 -20.34 -47.73 8.51
C LEU A 801 -20.24 -48.85 7.46
N TRP A 802 -19.89 -50.07 7.87
CA TRP A 802 -19.76 -51.20 6.96
C TRP A 802 -21.09 -51.64 6.35
N ASN A 803 -22.19 -51.54 7.10
CA ASN A 803 -23.53 -51.76 6.56
C ASN A 803 -23.86 -50.75 5.45
N ILE A 804 -23.52 -49.47 5.66
CA ILE A 804 -23.71 -48.40 4.65
C ILE A 804 -22.87 -48.67 3.40
N VAL A 805 -21.60 -49.06 3.57
CA VAL A 805 -20.71 -49.38 2.43
C VAL A 805 -21.24 -50.61 1.67
N LYS A 806 -21.73 -51.64 2.38
CA LYS A 806 -22.32 -52.84 1.77
C LYS A 806 -23.58 -52.52 0.97
N GLU A 807 -24.41 -51.60 1.45
CA GLU A 807 -25.59 -51.13 0.72
C GLU A 807 -25.20 -50.27 -0.50
N ALA A 808 -24.25 -49.34 -0.33
CA ALA A 808 -23.76 -48.47 -1.40
C ALA A 808 -23.03 -49.23 -2.51
N LYS A 809 -22.41 -50.38 -2.21
CA LYS A 809 -21.71 -51.25 -3.16
C LYS A 809 -22.61 -51.71 -4.31
N ARG A 810 -23.92 -51.93 -4.10
CA ARG A 810 -24.81 -52.61 -5.07
C ARG A 810 -24.75 -52.08 -6.50
N ASN A 811 -24.56 -50.76 -6.69
CA ASN A 811 -24.55 -50.11 -8.00
C ASN A 811 -23.28 -49.29 -8.29
N ARG A 812 -22.20 -49.49 -7.51
CA ARG A 812 -21.01 -48.63 -7.51
C ARG A 812 -19.74 -49.46 -7.34
N ALA A 813 -18.60 -48.93 -7.78
CA ALA A 813 -17.30 -49.49 -7.43
C ALA A 813 -16.72 -48.70 -6.25
N ILE A 814 -16.31 -49.39 -5.20
CA ILE A 814 -15.75 -48.76 -3.99
C ILE A 814 -14.33 -49.28 -3.78
N ILE A 815 -13.35 -48.39 -3.69
CA ILE A 815 -12.00 -48.72 -3.24
C ILE A 815 -11.82 -48.09 -1.86
N LEU A 816 -11.37 -48.89 -0.90
CA LEU A 816 -11.10 -48.42 0.45
C LEU A 816 -9.77 -48.94 0.98
N THR A 817 -9.07 -48.10 1.75
CA THR A 817 -7.81 -48.47 2.40
C THR A 817 -8.05 -48.68 3.89
N SER A 818 -7.29 -49.61 4.48
CA SER A 818 -7.34 -49.85 5.92
C SER A 818 -6.04 -50.46 6.43
N ASN A 819 -5.78 -50.32 7.73
CA ASN A 819 -4.73 -51.04 8.42
C ASN A 819 -5.29 -52.37 8.97
N TYR A 820 -4.42 -53.38 9.11
CA TYR A 820 -4.80 -54.77 9.42
C TYR A 820 -5.73 -54.92 10.64
N ASP A 821 -5.56 -54.10 11.68
CA ASP A 821 -6.31 -54.21 12.94
C ASP A 821 -7.76 -53.70 12.89
N SER A 822 -8.21 -53.18 11.74
CA SER A 822 -9.47 -52.41 11.64
C SER A 822 -10.45 -52.89 10.58
N PHE A 823 -10.16 -54.00 9.88
CA PHE A 823 -11.03 -54.55 8.85
C PHE A 823 -12.03 -55.58 9.40
N PRO A 824 -13.31 -55.56 9.01
CA PRO A 824 -14.28 -56.57 9.44
C PRO A 824 -14.15 -57.86 8.60
N CYS A 825 -14.02 -59.00 9.26
CA CYS A 825 -14.18 -60.32 8.66
C CYS A 825 -15.51 -60.55 7.89
N PRO A 826 -16.67 -59.95 8.22
CA PRO A 826 -17.94 -60.26 7.52
C PRO A 826 -18.03 -59.81 6.05
N LEU A 827 -17.09 -58.99 5.55
CA LEU A 827 -17.03 -58.63 4.12
C LEU A 827 -16.34 -59.69 3.25
N MET A 828 -15.64 -60.67 3.84
CA MET A 828 -15.04 -61.81 3.12
C MET A 828 -16.07 -62.84 2.61
N HIS A 829 -17.31 -62.84 3.12
CA HIS A 829 -18.25 -63.96 2.91
C HIS A 829 -19.21 -63.83 1.71
N LEU A 830 -18.93 -63.00 0.71
CA LEU A 830 -19.81 -62.83 -0.46
C LEU A 830 -19.08 -63.04 -1.79
N HIS A 831 -18.64 -64.28 -2.02
CA HIS A 831 -18.76 -64.97 -3.31
C HIS A 831 -18.43 -66.47 -3.17
N HIS A 832 -19.47 -67.32 -3.21
CA HIS A 832 -19.30 -68.74 -3.56
C HIS A 832 -18.98 -68.83 -5.05
N ARG A 833 -17.69 -68.84 -5.40
CA ARG A 833 -17.09 -69.56 -6.55
C ARG A 833 -15.59 -69.67 -6.30
N LEU A 834 -15.17 -70.88 -5.90
CA LEU A 834 -13.80 -71.43 -5.92
C LEU A 834 -12.77 -70.80 -4.95
N PRO A 835 -11.77 -71.60 -4.49
CA PRO A 835 -11.01 -71.36 -3.27
C PRO A 835 -10.10 -70.15 -3.42
N CYS A 836 -9.86 -69.42 -2.32
CA CYS A 836 -8.97 -68.25 -2.22
C CYS A 836 -7.79 -68.28 -3.23
N PRO A 837 -7.58 -67.17 -3.96
CA PRO A 837 -6.27 -66.50 -3.92
C PRO A 837 -6.42 -64.95 -4.01
N PRO A 838 -5.34 -64.15 -3.90
CA PRO A 838 -4.73 -63.72 -2.64
C PRO A 838 -4.96 -62.24 -2.33
N LEU A 839 -4.57 -61.87 -1.11
CA LEU A 839 -4.26 -60.49 -0.75
C LEU A 839 -3.17 -59.94 -1.68
N TYR A 840 -3.51 -58.89 -2.42
CA TYR A 840 -2.50 -58.02 -3.05
C TYR A 840 -1.76 -57.24 -1.95
N CYS A 841 -0.59 -57.74 -1.55
CA CYS A 841 0.41 -56.91 -0.91
C CYS A 841 1.05 -56.03 -2.00
N ILE A 842 1.04 -54.71 -1.79
CA ILE A 842 1.85 -53.73 -2.55
C ILE A 842 3.33 -53.92 -2.22
#